data_AF-A0A8D1WLD8-F1
#
_entry.id   AF-A0A8D1WLD8-F1
#
_cell.length_a   1.000
_cell.length_b   1.000
_cell.length_c   1.000
_cell.angle_alpha   90.00
_cell.angle_beta   90.00
_cell.angle_gamma   90.00
#
_symmetry.space_group_name_H-M   'P 1'
#
loop_
_entity.id
_entity.type
_entity.pdbx_description
1 polymer ?
#
loop_
_entity_poly.entity_id
_entity_poly.type
_entity_poly.pdbx_seq_one_letter_code
_entity_poly.pdbx_strand_id
1 'polypeptide(L)'
;MMAPRKNAKGGGGGNSSSSSSSSPSSCTSGGSSSPGARRETKHGGQKNGKKGGLSGSSFFTWFMVIALLGVWTSVAVVWFDLVDYEEVLGKLGIYDADGDGDFDVDDAKVLLGLKERSAPKPTIPPEEAEPYPWLEDQVLEGPGEDLQQEQDVPAGELQLEDAVLTGRDEDERIESMGTEAFHEETEDSYHVEETASPAYNQDTEDMMYEQENPESSEPVVEDDGRIYQEADDVTYQDYDEQVYEPVENEGTESSDNAVDDSHTILEEVHVPPAEEQQEVPPETKRKTDDPEKKEKVKKKKPKLLNKFDKTIKAELDAAEKLRKRGKIEEALNAFEELVRRYPQSPGARYGKAQCEDDLAEKRRSNEILRRAIQTYQEAASLPDVPADLVKLSLKRRSDRQQFLGHMRGSLLTLQKLVQLFPDDTSLKNDLGVGYLLIGDNDNAKKVYEAVLNVTPNDGFAKVHYGFILKAQNKIAESIPYLKEGIESGHPGTDDGRFYFHLGDAMQRVGNKEAYKWYELGHQRGHFASVWQRSLYNVRGLRAQPWWTPKETGYTELVKSLERNWKLIRDEGLAVMDRTQGLFLPEDENLREKGDWSQFTLWQQGRKNENACKGAPKTCSLLDKFPETTGCRRGQIKYSVMHPGTHVWPHTGPTNCRLRMHLGLVIPKEGCKIRCANETKTWEEGKVLIFDDSFEHEVWQDAKSFRLIFIVDVWHPELTPQQRLSLPAI
;
A
#
# COMPACT_ATOMS: atom_id res chain seq x y z
N MET A 1 -37.59 -22.04 33.47
CA MET A 1 -37.18 -23.02 34.50
C MET A 1 -37.05 -24.41 33.85
N MET A 2 -36.20 -25.26 34.42
CA MET A 2 -36.03 -26.71 34.23
C MET A 2 -36.90 -27.44 33.18
N ALA A 3 -36.24 -28.07 32.20
CA ALA A 3 -36.62 -29.42 31.75
C ALA A 3 -36.19 -30.45 32.83
N PRO A 4 -36.67 -31.73 32.79
CA PRO A 4 -35.71 -32.78 32.40
C PRO A 4 -36.25 -34.14 31.87
N ARG A 5 -35.47 -34.76 30.96
CA ARG A 5 -35.21 -36.23 30.86
C ARG A 5 -36.42 -37.14 30.46
N LYS A 6 -36.29 -38.44 30.13
CA LYS A 6 -35.22 -39.45 30.38
C LYS A 6 -35.20 -40.61 29.34
N ASN A 7 -34.11 -41.38 29.34
CA ASN A 7 -33.70 -42.39 28.34
C ASN A 7 -34.44 -43.76 28.37
N ALA A 8 -34.46 -44.44 27.21
CA ALA A 8 -34.21 -45.90 27.01
C ALA A 8 -33.89 -46.10 25.50
N LYS A 9 -32.81 -46.71 24.97
CA LYS A 9 -31.95 -47.89 25.30
C LYS A 9 -32.58 -49.23 24.88
N GLY A 10 -32.07 -49.89 23.82
CA GLY A 10 -32.44 -51.30 23.51
C GLY A 10 -32.16 -51.90 22.11
N GLY A 11 -30.89 -52.16 21.75
CA GLY A 11 -30.41 -53.44 21.18
C GLY A 11 -30.80 -53.96 19.78
N GLY A 12 -29.82 -53.98 18.86
CA GLY A 12 -29.33 -55.23 18.22
C GLY A 12 -29.93 -55.72 16.89
N GLY A 13 -29.08 -56.34 16.05
CA GLY A 13 -29.46 -57.08 14.83
C GLY A 13 -28.65 -56.67 13.59
N GLY A 14 -27.58 -57.40 13.25
CA GLY A 14 -26.66 -57.05 12.15
C GLY A 14 -26.86 -57.80 10.83
N ASN A 15 -25.96 -57.51 9.88
CA ASN A 15 -25.75 -58.16 8.57
C ASN A 15 -26.84 -57.94 7.49
N SER A 16 -26.52 -57.80 6.20
CA SER A 16 -25.22 -57.62 5.50
C SER A 16 -25.45 -57.18 4.03
N SER A 17 -24.37 -56.92 3.27
CA SER A 17 -24.26 -57.12 1.80
C SER A 17 -25.26 -56.36 0.89
N SER A 18 -24.84 -55.26 0.24
CA SER A 18 -24.40 -55.22 -1.19
C SER A 18 -25.52 -55.39 -2.23
N SER A 19 -25.55 -54.73 -3.39
CA SER A 19 -24.75 -53.67 -4.04
C SER A 19 -25.53 -53.21 -5.30
N SER A 20 -25.03 -52.22 -6.06
CA SER A 20 -25.32 -51.97 -7.50
C SER A 20 -26.78 -51.82 -7.98
N SER A 21 -27.19 -50.95 -8.90
CA SER A 21 -26.69 -49.73 -9.57
C SER A 21 -27.69 -49.48 -10.74
N SER A 22 -27.45 -48.47 -11.58
CA SER A 22 -27.94 -48.38 -12.97
C SER A 22 -29.47 -48.30 -13.23
N SER A 23 -29.94 -47.12 -13.65
CA SER A 23 -31.18 -46.98 -14.44
C SER A 23 -31.04 -47.61 -15.83
N PRO A 24 -32.15 -47.75 -16.59
CA PRO A 24 -32.23 -46.92 -17.81
C PRO A 24 -33.64 -46.38 -18.11
N SER A 25 -33.75 -45.59 -19.19
CA SER A 25 -34.93 -44.87 -19.64
C SER A 25 -35.53 -45.44 -20.94
N SER A 26 -36.84 -45.25 -21.20
CA SER A 26 -37.37 -44.84 -22.52
C SER A 26 -38.91 -44.71 -22.61
N CYS A 27 -39.30 -43.77 -23.48
CA CYS A 27 -40.58 -43.45 -24.15
C CYS A 27 -41.80 -44.41 -24.12
N THR A 28 -43.03 -43.85 -24.11
CA THR A 28 -43.91 -43.72 -25.32
C THR A 28 -45.34 -43.17 -25.06
N SER A 29 -45.85 -42.31 -25.97
CA SER A 29 -47.29 -42.03 -26.27
C SER A 29 -48.25 -41.47 -25.18
N GLY A 30 -49.39 -40.81 -25.49
CA GLY A 30 -49.85 -40.23 -26.77
C GLY A 30 -51.37 -39.93 -26.88
N GLY A 31 -51.76 -38.64 -27.01
CA GLY A 31 -53.09 -38.16 -27.45
C GLY A 31 -54.28 -38.26 -26.47
N SER A 32 -55.53 -37.85 -26.79
CA SER A 32 -56.02 -36.75 -27.67
C SER A 32 -57.56 -36.70 -27.76
N SER A 33 -58.23 -35.61 -27.38
CA SER A 33 -59.61 -35.18 -27.77
C SER A 33 -60.11 -34.04 -26.85
N SER A 34 -61.13 -33.23 -27.11
CA SER A 34 -61.79 -32.57 -28.26
C SER A 34 -63.11 -31.93 -27.71
N PRO A 35 -63.76 -30.95 -28.38
CA PRO A 35 -64.53 -29.91 -27.66
C PRO A 35 -66.08 -29.97 -27.76
N GLY A 36 -66.75 -29.17 -26.92
CA GLY A 36 -68.18 -28.82 -26.96
C GLY A 36 -68.41 -27.29 -27.07
N ALA A 37 -69.62 -26.83 -27.44
CA ALA A 37 -69.81 -25.51 -28.06
C ALA A 37 -71.01 -24.64 -27.57
N ARG A 38 -70.97 -23.36 -28.00
CA ARG A 38 -72.04 -22.32 -28.03
C ARG A 38 -72.57 -21.70 -26.71
N ARG A 39 -72.43 -20.37 -26.61
CA ARG A 39 -73.60 -19.44 -26.62
C ARG A 39 -73.22 -18.01 -27.05
N GLU A 40 -74.18 -17.10 -27.08
CA GLU A 40 -74.21 -15.91 -27.95
C GLU A 40 -74.17 -14.56 -27.21
N THR A 41 -73.71 -13.50 -27.90
CA THR A 41 -74.06 -12.04 -27.85
C THR A 41 -74.48 -11.38 -26.50
N LYS A 42 -74.14 -10.13 -26.17
CA LYS A 42 -74.25 -8.89 -26.99
C LYS A 42 -73.72 -7.65 -26.20
N HIS A 43 -73.59 -6.48 -26.87
CA HIS A 43 -73.16 -5.17 -26.34
C HIS A 43 -71.68 -5.07 -25.88
N GLY A 44 -70.98 -3.93 -25.98
CA GLY A 44 -71.31 -2.67 -26.66
C GLY A 44 -70.32 -1.53 -26.30
N GLY A 45 -70.18 -0.51 -27.17
CA GLY A 45 -69.35 0.69 -26.92
C GLY A 45 -68.06 0.77 -27.77
N GLN A 46 -67.63 1.98 -28.14
CA GLN A 46 -66.54 2.23 -29.09
C GLN A 46 -65.42 3.10 -28.48
N LYS A 47 -64.16 2.62 -28.54
CA LYS A 47 -63.03 3.25 -29.28
C LYS A 47 -61.66 2.69 -28.85
N ASN A 48 -60.68 2.81 -29.75
CA ASN A 48 -59.24 2.55 -29.64
C ASN A 48 -58.80 1.07 -29.40
N GLY A 49 -57.71 0.65 -30.07
CA GLY A 49 -56.87 -0.46 -29.60
C GLY A 49 -56.64 -1.66 -30.53
N LYS A 50 -55.90 -1.49 -31.64
CA LYS A 50 -54.96 -2.50 -32.22
C LYS A 50 -53.95 -1.72 -33.08
N LYS A 51 -52.63 -1.70 -32.83
CA LYS A 51 -51.61 -2.77 -32.66
C LYS A 51 -51.42 -3.67 -33.90
N GLY A 52 -50.16 -3.75 -34.35
CA GLY A 52 -49.61 -4.93 -35.03
C GLY A 52 -49.03 -4.69 -36.43
N GLY A 53 -47.89 -4.00 -36.56
CA GLY A 53 -47.27 -3.72 -37.85
C GLY A 53 -45.87 -3.10 -37.80
N LEU A 54 -44.91 -3.77 -37.15
CA LEU A 54 -43.47 -3.48 -37.22
C LEU A 54 -42.77 -4.82 -37.45
N SER A 55 -42.14 -5.05 -38.61
CA SER A 55 -40.83 -4.53 -39.05
C SER A 55 -39.70 -5.45 -38.58
N GLY A 56 -39.19 -6.29 -39.49
CA GLY A 56 -38.21 -7.32 -39.19
C GLY A 56 -36.78 -6.91 -39.58
N SER A 57 -35.97 -6.56 -38.59
CA SER A 57 -34.52 -6.33 -38.73
C SER A 57 -33.84 -6.48 -37.37
N SER A 58 -32.98 -7.50 -37.16
CA SER A 58 -32.35 -7.67 -35.82
C SER A 58 -31.03 -8.46 -35.73
N PHE A 59 -30.62 -9.27 -36.71
CA PHE A 59 -29.42 -10.12 -36.56
C PHE A 59 -28.22 -9.70 -37.44
N PHE A 60 -28.37 -9.71 -38.77
CA PHE A 60 -27.24 -9.38 -39.67
C PHE A 60 -26.69 -7.95 -39.46
N THR A 61 -27.56 -6.98 -39.21
CA THR A 61 -27.16 -5.58 -38.92
C THR A 61 -26.40 -5.46 -37.59
N TRP A 62 -26.76 -6.25 -36.57
CA TRP A 62 -26.11 -6.18 -35.26
C TRP A 62 -24.71 -6.79 -35.30
N PHE A 63 -24.53 -7.89 -36.04
CA PHE A 63 -23.21 -8.48 -36.29
C PHE A 63 -22.28 -7.52 -37.06
N MET A 64 -22.80 -6.82 -38.07
CA MET A 64 -22.04 -5.77 -38.78
C MET A 64 -21.63 -4.61 -37.86
N VAL A 65 -22.54 -4.14 -36.98
CA VAL A 65 -22.22 -3.08 -36.01
C VAL A 65 -21.14 -3.52 -35.01
N ILE A 66 -21.19 -4.77 -34.51
CA ILE A 66 -20.16 -5.29 -33.59
C ILE A 66 -18.82 -5.50 -34.31
N ALA A 67 -18.82 -6.00 -35.55
CA ALA A 67 -17.60 -6.14 -36.34
C ALA A 67 -16.94 -4.76 -36.59
N LEU A 68 -17.73 -3.75 -36.97
CA LEU A 68 -17.24 -2.39 -37.16
C LEU A 68 -16.75 -1.74 -35.86
N LEU A 69 -17.43 -1.98 -34.73
CA LEU A 69 -16.95 -1.54 -33.42
C LEU A 69 -15.65 -2.22 -33.00
N GLY A 70 -15.48 -3.52 -33.27
CA GLY A 70 -14.23 -4.25 -33.01
C GLY A 70 -13.06 -3.78 -33.88
N VAL A 71 -13.31 -3.42 -35.14
CA VAL A 71 -12.33 -2.76 -36.01
C VAL A 71 -12.01 -1.36 -35.49
N TRP A 72 -13.00 -0.58 -35.05
CA TRP A 72 -12.76 0.76 -34.48
C TRP A 72 -11.99 0.72 -33.16
N THR A 73 -12.26 -0.23 -32.25
CA THR A 73 -11.50 -0.35 -31.00
C THR A 73 -10.09 -0.87 -31.24
N SER A 74 -9.86 -1.78 -32.18
CA SER A 74 -8.50 -2.23 -32.53
C SER A 74 -7.70 -1.15 -33.24
N VAL A 75 -8.30 -0.39 -34.17
CA VAL A 75 -7.64 0.79 -34.78
C VAL A 75 -7.37 1.87 -33.73
N ALA A 76 -8.29 2.12 -32.78
CA ALA A 76 -8.05 3.06 -31.70
C ALA A 76 -6.92 2.61 -30.76
N VAL A 77 -6.86 1.33 -30.36
CA VAL A 77 -5.76 0.79 -29.56
C VAL A 77 -4.42 0.92 -30.30
N VAL A 78 -4.37 0.55 -31.58
CA VAL A 78 -3.16 0.74 -32.39
C VAL A 78 -2.78 2.23 -32.49
N TRP A 79 -3.75 3.14 -32.63
CA TRP A 79 -3.46 4.59 -32.67
C TRP A 79 -2.97 5.13 -31.31
N PHE A 80 -3.47 4.63 -30.18
CA PHE A 80 -3.00 4.99 -28.85
C PHE A 80 -1.62 4.37 -28.51
N ASP A 81 -1.27 3.20 -29.07
CA ASP A 81 0.07 2.59 -28.94
C ASP A 81 1.11 3.22 -29.89
N LEU A 82 0.70 3.92 -30.97
CA LEU A 82 1.60 4.55 -31.94
C LEU A 82 1.87 6.04 -31.68
N VAL A 83 1.09 6.70 -30.83
CA VAL A 83 1.32 8.09 -30.41
C VAL A 83 2.12 8.09 -29.13
N ASP A 84 3.43 8.39 -29.23
CA ASP A 84 4.26 8.65 -28.06
C ASP A 84 3.83 9.97 -27.39
N TYR A 85 2.99 9.85 -26.37
CA TYR A 85 2.49 10.98 -25.61
C TYR A 85 3.59 11.74 -24.86
N GLU A 86 4.75 11.14 -24.55
CA GLU A 86 5.87 11.88 -23.95
C GLU A 86 6.57 12.75 -25.00
N GLU A 87 6.66 12.32 -26.27
CA GLU A 87 7.16 13.18 -27.36
C GLU A 87 6.20 14.33 -27.69
N VAL A 88 4.88 14.10 -27.58
CA VAL A 88 3.85 15.15 -27.77
C VAL A 88 3.87 16.14 -26.61
N LEU A 89 3.91 15.68 -25.36
CA LEU A 89 4.00 16.55 -24.18
C LEU A 89 5.33 17.33 -24.16
N GLY A 90 6.44 16.70 -24.54
CA GLY A 90 7.74 17.37 -24.70
C GLY A 90 7.76 18.46 -25.78
N LYS A 91 6.85 18.42 -26.75
CA LYS A 91 6.63 19.49 -27.74
C LYS A 91 5.63 20.55 -27.26
N LEU A 92 4.81 20.26 -26.26
CA LEU A 92 3.86 21.21 -25.66
C LEU A 92 4.50 22.13 -24.62
N GLY A 93 5.55 21.70 -23.92
CA GLY A 93 6.37 22.56 -23.04
C GLY A 93 7.13 23.71 -23.77
N ILE A 94 6.93 23.88 -25.07
CA ILE A 94 7.38 25.05 -25.85
C ILE A 94 6.31 26.19 -25.80
N TYR A 95 5.11 25.87 -25.34
CA TYR A 95 3.95 26.77 -25.26
C TYR A 95 3.60 27.19 -23.81
N ASP A 96 4.47 26.87 -22.84
CA ASP A 96 4.48 27.47 -21.50
C ASP A 96 4.44 29.01 -21.64
N ALA A 97 3.27 29.56 -21.32
CA ALA A 97 2.92 30.95 -21.45
C ALA A 97 2.99 31.67 -20.10
N ASP A 98 2.67 30.96 -19.01
CA ASP A 98 2.56 31.48 -17.64
C ASP A 98 3.90 31.50 -16.88
N GLY A 99 4.75 30.48 -17.12
CA GLY A 99 6.14 30.37 -16.67
C GLY A 99 6.42 29.31 -15.60
N ASP A 100 5.52 28.36 -15.34
CA ASP A 100 5.64 27.40 -14.24
C ASP A 100 6.20 26.01 -14.63
N GLY A 101 6.14 25.64 -15.92
CA GLY A 101 6.90 24.55 -16.52
C GLY A 101 6.13 23.34 -17.05
N ASP A 102 4.79 23.37 -17.11
CA ASP A 102 4.03 22.46 -17.96
C ASP A 102 3.18 23.17 -19.04
N PHE A 103 2.02 22.62 -19.44
CA PHE A 103 1.11 23.29 -20.37
C PHE A 103 -0.34 22.98 -19.97
N ASP A 104 -1.02 23.97 -19.42
CA ASP A 104 -2.25 23.76 -18.66
C ASP A 104 -3.40 24.74 -19.05
N VAL A 105 -4.46 24.77 -18.23
CA VAL A 105 -5.64 25.64 -18.43
C VAL A 105 -5.35 27.11 -18.08
N ASP A 106 -4.32 27.42 -17.31
CA ASP A 106 -3.86 28.79 -17.03
C ASP A 106 -2.98 29.36 -18.16
N ASP A 107 -2.15 28.55 -18.84
CA ASP A 107 -1.52 28.96 -20.10
C ASP A 107 -2.54 29.35 -21.15
N ALA A 108 -3.60 28.54 -21.30
CA ALA A 108 -4.71 28.85 -22.18
C ALA A 108 -5.39 30.18 -21.80
N LYS A 109 -5.45 30.55 -20.51
CA LYS A 109 -5.98 31.86 -20.08
C LYS A 109 -5.02 33.00 -20.42
N VAL A 110 -3.70 32.81 -20.31
CA VAL A 110 -2.70 33.82 -20.69
C VAL A 110 -2.72 34.03 -22.22
N LEU A 111 -2.74 32.95 -23.01
CA LEU A 111 -2.81 33.00 -24.47
C LEU A 111 -4.12 33.61 -25.01
N LEU A 112 -5.23 33.44 -24.29
CA LEU A 112 -6.53 34.07 -24.61
C LEU A 112 -6.70 35.49 -24.02
N GLY A 113 -5.69 36.04 -23.34
CA GLY A 113 -5.76 37.38 -22.73
C GLY A 113 -6.72 37.49 -21.53
N LEU A 114 -7.08 36.37 -20.91
CA LEU A 114 -7.98 36.27 -19.75
C LEU A 114 -7.23 36.32 -18.40
N LYS A 115 -5.90 36.24 -18.42
CA LYS A 115 -4.99 36.30 -17.27
C LYS A 115 -3.73 37.06 -17.70
N GLU A 116 -3.23 38.00 -16.88
CA GLU A 116 -1.97 38.69 -17.17
C GLU A 116 -0.76 37.77 -16.91
N ARG A 117 0.29 37.91 -17.74
CA ARG A 117 1.50 37.09 -17.65
C ARG A 117 2.31 37.43 -16.40
N SER A 118 2.75 36.42 -15.65
CA SER A 118 3.55 36.64 -14.44
C SER A 118 4.94 37.23 -14.79
N ALA A 119 5.43 38.17 -13.97
CA ALA A 119 6.71 38.83 -14.22
C ALA A 119 7.88 38.03 -13.62
N PRO A 120 8.99 37.81 -14.36
CA PRO A 120 10.13 37.05 -13.85
C PRO A 120 10.77 37.74 -12.65
N LYS A 121 10.95 36.98 -11.57
CA LYS A 121 11.41 37.48 -10.27
C LYS A 121 12.88 37.88 -10.33
N PRO A 122 13.29 39.11 -9.94
CA PRO A 122 14.67 39.56 -10.07
C PRO A 122 15.66 38.68 -9.30
N THR A 123 16.74 38.28 -9.96
CA THR A 123 17.89 37.60 -9.35
C THR A 123 18.74 38.60 -8.58
N ILE A 124 18.91 38.37 -7.28
CA ILE A 124 19.80 39.15 -6.42
C ILE A 124 21.25 38.66 -6.65
N PRO A 125 22.23 39.55 -6.95
CA PRO A 125 23.65 39.17 -7.04
C PRO A 125 24.22 38.72 -5.68
N PRO A 126 25.27 37.87 -5.65
CA PRO A 126 25.94 37.54 -4.40
C PRO A 126 26.71 38.77 -3.86
N GLU A 127 26.44 39.14 -2.62
CA GLU A 127 27.18 40.19 -1.90
C GLU A 127 28.49 39.63 -1.34
N GLU A 128 29.56 40.42 -1.39
CA GLU A 128 30.93 39.99 -1.06
C GLU A 128 31.17 40.00 0.45
N ALA A 129 31.72 38.90 0.99
CA ALA A 129 32.01 38.75 2.41
C ALA A 129 33.49 39.09 2.73
N GLU A 130 33.76 40.34 3.10
CA GLU A 130 35.06 40.76 3.66
C GLU A 130 35.20 40.36 5.16
N PRO A 131 36.43 40.15 5.67
CA PRO A 131 36.64 39.35 6.89
C PRO A 131 37.09 40.15 8.14
N TYR A 132 36.82 39.60 9.33
CA TYR A 132 37.51 39.98 10.57
C TYR A 132 37.90 38.76 11.43
N PRO A 133 38.99 38.83 12.24
CA PRO A 133 39.78 37.65 12.63
C PRO A 133 39.92 37.44 14.16
N TRP A 134 40.91 36.61 14.55
CA TRP A 134 41.33 36.23 15.91
C TRP A 134 40.39 35.21 16.59
N LEU A 135 40.85 34.12 17.21
CA LEU A 135 42.12 33.87 17.92
C LEU A 135 42.77 32.51 17.57
N GLU A 136 44.09 32.42 17.74
CA GLU A 136 44.87 31.18 17.64
C GLU A 136 45.41 30.73 19.02
N ASP A 137 45.15 29.45 19.34
CA ASP A 137 46.05 28.47 19.99
C ASP A 137 46.54 28.62 21.46
N GLN A 138 46.88 27.46 22.08
CA GLN A 138 47.74 27.24 23.27
C GLN A 138 47.23 27.65 24.70
N VAL A 139 47.56 26.97 25.83
CA VAL A 139 48.13 25.61 26.12
C VAL A 139 48.04 25.27 27.66
N LEU A 140 48.30 24.00 28.08
CA LEU A 140 48.48 23.49 29.49
C LEU A 140 47.25 23.57 30.44
N GLU A 141 47.19 22.94 31.64
CA GLU A 141 47.42 21.55 32.13
C GLU A 141 46.66 21.39 33.49
N GLY A 142 46.60 20.20 34.12
CA GLY A 142 45.84 19.93 35.38
C GLY A 142 46.63 20.17 36.69
N PRO A 143 46.27 19.59 37.88
CA PRO A 143 45.14 18.69 38.25
C PRO A 143 44.09 19.43 39.15
N GLY A 144 43.35 18.89 40.15
CA GLY A 144 43.27 17.57 40.82
C GLY A 144 42.27 17.51 42.02
N GLU A 145 42.30 16.40 42.78
CA GLU A 145 41.73 16.14 44.14
C GLU A 145 40.20 16.28 44.41
N ASP A 146 39.50 15.13 44.35
CA ASP A 146 38.80 14.41 45.44
C ASP A 146 37.71 15.01 46.40
N LEU A 147 36.67 14.16 46.61
CA LEU A 147 35.72 14.07 47.76
C LEU A 147 34.69 15.23 47.91
N GLN A 148 33.44 15.03 48.36
CA GLN A 148 32.90 14.01 49.27
C GLN A 148 31.37 13.74 49.07
N GLN A 149 30.68 13.12 50.06
CA GLN A 149 29.35 12.46 49.95
C GLN A 149 28.23 13.11 50.81
N GLU A 150 26.97 12.78 50.46
CA GLU A 150 25.79 12.53 51.34
C GLU A 150 24.94 13.63 52.04
N GLN A 151 23.62 13.50 51.80
CA GLN A 151 22.46 13.45 52.73
C GLN A 151 21.92 14.69 53.51
N ASP A 152 20.62 14.95 53.24
CA ASP A 152 19.46 15.13 54.15
C ASP A 152 19.26 16.33 55.12
N VAL A 153 18.20 17.12 54.81
CA VAL A 153 16.94 17.34 55.59
C VAL A 153 17.09 17.62 57.11
N PRO A 154 16.60 18.78 57.65
CA PRO A 154 15.16 18.91 57.94
C PRO A 154 14.50 20.31 57.89
N ALA A 155 13.18 20.28 58.13
CA ALA A 155 12.19 21.34 58.01
C ALA A 155 12.22 22.47 59.08
N GLY A 156 11.45 23.54 58.81
CA GLY A 156 11.05 24.58 59.78
C GLY A 156 9.88 25.43 59.24
N GLU A 157 8.81 25.58 60.03
CA GLU A 157 7.59 26.32 59.66
C GLU A 157 7.63 27.79 60.09
N LEU A 158 6.80 28.66 59.47
CA LEU A 158 5.99 29.66 60.17
C LEU A 158 4.91 30.27 59.23
N GLN A 159 3.79 30.72 59.80
CA GLN A 159 2.64 31.33 59.12
C GLN A 159 2.40 32.79 59.62
N LEU A 160 1.19 33.34 59.38
CA LEU A 160 0.61 34.67 59.75
C LEU A 160 0.75 35.77 58.66
N GLU A 161 -0.27 36.61 58.36
CA GLU A 161 -1.69 36.61 58.77
C GLU A 161 -2.63 37.41 57.82
N ASP A 162 -3.93 37.43 58.15
CA ASP A 162 -5.15 37.85 57.43
C ASP A 162 -5.31 39.29 56.88
N ALA A 163 -6.19 39.43 55.86
CA ALA A 163 -7.26 40.46 55.69
C ALA A 163 -8.00 40.23 54.34
N VAL A 164 -9.18 39.60 54.22
CA VAL A 164 -10.55 39.92 54.71
C VAL A 164 -11.08 41.29 54.26
N LEU A 165 -11.99 41.34 53.25
CA LEU A 165 -13.34 41.97 53.28
C LEU A 165 -14.04 42.04 51.89
N THR A 166 -15.39 42.00 51.94
CA THR A 166 -16.46 42.39 50.98
C THR A 166 -16.11 43.11 49.65
N GLY A 167 -16.83 42.94 48.52
CA GLY A 167 -18.06 42.17 48.24
C GLY A 167 -19.37 42.99 48.26
N ARG A 168 -19.87 43.45 47.10
CA ARG A 168 -21.28 43.82 46.83
C ARG A 168 -21.57 43.97 45.33
N ASP A 169 -22.79 43.60 44.92
CA ASP A 169 -23.41 43.91 43.63
C ASP A 169 -24.24 45.23 43.66
N GLU A 170 -24.74 45.64 42.49
CA GLU A 170 -25.94 46.45 42.17
C GLU A 170 -25.65 47.29 40.89
N ASP A 171 -26.16 46.90 39.71
CA ASP A 171 -27.51 47.12 39.13
C ASP A 171 -27.75 48.53 38.56
N GLU A 172 -27.80 48.65 37.22
CA GLU A 172 -28.67 49.61 36.50
C GLU A 172 -29.28 48.94 35.25
N ARG A 173 -30.39 49.51 34.74
CA ARG A 173 -31.49 48.77 34.10
C ARG A 173 -32.24 49.66 33.08
N ILE A 174 -33.21 49.07 32.35
CA ILE A 174 -34.36 49.71 31.64
C ILE A 174 -34.15 50.03 30.12
N GLU A 175 -34.79 49.21 29.27
CA GLU A 175 -35.81 49.52 28.20
C GLU A 175 -35.64 50.73 27.22
N SER A 176 -36.23 50.80 26.00
CA SER A 176 -36.85 49.83 25.04
C SER A 176 -37.32 50.55 23.72
N MET A 177 -38.00 49.81 22.82
CA MET A 177 -38.97 50.28 21.76
C MET A 177 -38.49 50.92 20.41
N GLY A 178 -39.36 50.81 19.38
CA GLY A 178 -39.26 51.40 18.02
C GLY A 178 -38.63 50.48 16.96
N THR A 179 -39.24 49.90 15.91
CA THR A 179 -40.51 49.98 15.13
C THR A 179 -40.72 51.13 14.13
N GLU A 180 -40.47 50.79 12.85
CA GLU A 180 -41.16 51.20 11.58
C GLU A 180 -40.90 52.56 10.90
N ALA A 181 -41.12 52.54 9.56
CA ALA A 181 -41.38 53.64 8.59
C ALA A 181 -40.20 54.56 8.12
N PHE A 182 -40.12 55.06 6.87
CA PHE A 182 -40.62 54.63 5.53
C PHE A 182 -40.05 55.57 4.40
N HIS A 183 -40.07 55.14 3.12
CA HIS A 183 -39.87 55.95 1.86
C HIS A 183 -38.48 56.65 1.67
N GLU A 184 -38.03 57.08 0.47
CA GLU A 184 -38.66 57.17 -0.87
C GLU A 184 -37.64 56.96 -2.04
N GLU A 185 -38.04 56.12 -3.01
CA GLU A 185 -37.99 56.19 -4.49
C GLU A 185 -36.82 56.77 -5.33
N THR A 186 -36.52 56.05 -6.44
CA THR A 186 -36.69 56.58 -7.82
C THR A 186 -36.75 55.41 -8.84
N GLU A 187 -37.53 55.55 -9.92
CA GLU A 187 -37.73 54.53 -10.98
C GLU A 187 -36.92 54.83 -12.26
N ASP A 188 -36.70 53.83 -13.13
CA ASP A 188 -37.12 53.92 -14.56
C ASP A 188 -36.94 52.62 -15.41
N SER A 189 -38.07 51.96 -15.71
CA SER A 189 -38.59 51.71 -17.08
C SER A 189 -37.75 51.01 -18.20
N TYR A 190 -38.16 49.76 -18.54
CA TYR A 190 -38.33 49.15 -19.91
C TYR A 190 -37.14 49.09 -20.93
N HIS A 191 -37.11 48.29 -22.03
CA HIS A 191 -38.05 47.33 -22.67
C HIS A 191 -37.31 46.09 -23.31
N VAL A 192 -37.80 45.46 -24.40
CA VAL A 192 -37.42 44.09 -24.89
C VAL A 192 -37.23 44.03 -26.44
N GLU A 193 -36.69 42.91 -26.97
CA GLU A 193 -36.63 42.46 -28.40
C GLU A 193 -35.51 43.10 -29.29
N GLU A 194 -34.97 42.51 -30.38
CA GLU A 194 -35.12 41.18 -31.04
C GLU A 194 -33.89 40.78 -31.93
N THR A 195 -33.88 39.52 -32.42
CA THR A 195 -33.25 38.95 -33.67
C THR A 195 -31.83 39.29 -34.19
N ALA A 196 -31.05 38.21 -34.33
CA ALA A 196 -30.43 37.66 -35.57
C ALA A 196 -29.36 38.40 -36.43
N SER A 197 -28.51 37.58 -37.07
CA SER A 197 -27.38 37.94 -37.95
C SER A 197 -27.77 38.41 -39.35
N PRO A 198 -26.83 38.97 -40.15
CA PRO A 198 -26.43 38.21 -41.35
C PRO A 198 -24.97 38.40 -41.88
N ALA A 199 -24.52 37.42 -42.67
CA ALA A 199 -23.66 37.53 -43.87
C ALA A 199 -22.21 38.08 -43.78
N TYR A 200 -21.37 37.97 -44.83
CA TYR A 200 -20.93 36.82 -45.67
C TYR A 200 -19.77 37.30 -46.58
N ASN A 201 -19.13 36.38 -47.31
CA ASN A 201 -18.07 36.56 -48.34
C ASN A 201 -16.66 36.90 -47.78
N GLN A 202 -15.51 36.34 -48.21
CA GLN A 202 -15.05 35.51 -49.36
C GLN A 202 -14.18 36.29 -50.36
N ASP A 203 -13.03 35.68 -50.68
CA ASP A 203 -12.10 35.80 -51.85
C ASP A 203 -10.66 35.51 -51.32
N THR A 204 -9.90 34.45 -51.64
CA THR A 204 -9.48 33.71 -52.88
C THR A 204 -8.28 34.32 -53.62
N GLU A 205 -7.09 33.71 -53.47
CA GLU A 205 -5.98 33.59 -54.44
C GLU A 205 -4.83 32.76 -53.82
N ASP A 206 -3.89 32.18 -54.59
CA ASP A 206 -4.10 30.99 -55.43
C ASP A 206 -2.82 30.09 -55.48
N MET A 207 -2.91 28.96 -56.20
CA MET A 207 -1.93 27.87 -56.40
C MET A 207 -0.43 28.22 -56.50
N MET A 208 0.42 27.29 -56.01
CA MET A 208 1.25 26.45 -56.92
C MET A 208 1.76 25.16 -56.24
N TYR A 209 1.97 24.11 -57.05
CA TYR A 209 2.46 22.79 -56.66
C TYR A 209 3.89 22.56 -57.19
N GLU A 210 4.64 21.67 -56.54
CA GLU A 210 5.51 20.72 -57.25
C GLU A 210 5.24 19.29 -56.77
N GLN A 211 5.67 18.31 -57.56
CA GLN A 211 5.08 16.98 -57.64
C GLN A 211 6.13 15.96 -58.11
N GLU A 212 6.30 14.86 -57.37
CA GLU A 212 6.81 13.60 -57.92
C GLU A 212 5.91 12.43 -57.49
N ASN A 213 5.78 11.44 -58.37
CA ASN A 213 4.80 10.35 -58.30
C ASN A 213 5.52 9.02 -58.61
N PRO A 214 5.13 7.86 -58.04
CA PRO A 214 5.97 6.68 -58.01
C PRO A 214 5.79 5.77 -59.24
N GLU A 215 6.77 4.89 -59.47
CA GLU A 215 6.56 3.72 -60.33
C GLU A 215 7.51 2.54 -59.99
N SER A 216 6.94 1.37 -59.69
CA SER A 216 7.26 0.07 -60.31
C SER A 216 6.59 -1.09 -59.56
N SER A 217 6.24 -2.14 -60.30
CA SER A 217 5.46 -3.29 -59.85
C SER A 217 6.23 -4.60 -59.97
N GLU A 218 5.93 -5.55 -59.07
CA GLU A 218 5.75 -7.02 -59.25
C GLU A 218 6.45 -7.77 -60.42
N PRO A 219 6.94 -9.01 -60.20
CA PRO A 219 5.99 -10.12 -60.00
C PRO A 219 6.37 -11.23 -59.00
N VAL A 220 5.36 -12.02 -58.65
CA VAL A 220 5.45 -13.34 -57.98
C VAL A 220 5.76 -14.44 -59.01
N VAL A 221 6.44 -15.51 -58.60
CA VAL A 221 6.54 -16.79 -59.34
C VAL A 221 6.30 -17.95 -58.36
N GLU A 222 5.57 -18.96 -58.82
CA GLU A 222 5.16 -20.16 -58.06
C GLU A 222 6.24 -21.27 -58.10
N ASP A 223 6.32 -22.12 -57.06
CA ASP A 223 6.52 -23.58 -57.23
C ASP A 223 6.07 -24.38 -55.99
N ASP A 224 6.06 -25.71 -56.11
CA ASP A 224 5.14 -26.66 -55.47
C ASP A 224 5.54 -27.22 -54.07
N GLY A 225 4.52 -27.37 -53.21
CA GLY A 225 4.04 -28.72 -52.86
C GLY A 225 4.64 -29.54 -51.71
N ARG A 226 3.90 -29.63 -50.59
CA ARG A 226 3.43 -30.85 -49.85
C ARG A 226 2.99 -30.46 -48.41
N ILE A 227 1.72 -30.54 -48.01
CA ILE A 227 0.86 -31.74 -47.81
C ILE A 227 1.47 -32.62 -46.68
N TYR A 228 0.83 -32.88 -45.54
CA TYR A 228 -0.59 -33.21 -45.31
C TYR A 228 -1.33 -32.38 -44.25
N GLN A 229 -2.65 -32.28 -44.43
CA GLN A 229 -3.65 -32.11 -43.37
C GLN A 229 -4.13 -33.50 -42.93
N GLU A 230 -4.61 -33.64 -41.70
CA GLU A 230 -5.88 -34.35 -41.45
C GLU A 230 -6.49 -33.91 -40.10
N ALA A 231 -7.78 -34.16 -39.93
CA ALA A 231 -8.60 -33.75 -38.79
C ALA A 231 -9.47 -34.94 -38.31
N ASP A 232 -10.59 -34.64 -37.66
CA ASP A 232 -11.57 -35.56 -37.04
C ASP A 232 -11.06 -36.20 -35.72
N ASP A 233 -11.65 -36.06 -34.53
CA ASP A 233 -13.02 -35.83 -34.00
C ASP A 233 -13.69 -37.12 -33.45
N VAL A 234 -14.48 -36.96 -32.37
CA VAL A 234 -15.27 -37.96 -31.60
C VAL A 234 -14.49 -39.18 -31.07
N THR A 235 -14.44 -39.50 -29.76
CA THR A 235 -15.57 -39.88 -28.87
C THR A 235 -15.18 -39.93 -27.38
N TYR A 236 -16.19 -39.82 -26.50
CA TYR A 236 -16.12 -40.16 -25.07
C TYR A 236 -16.34 -41.68 -24.82
N GLN A 237 -15.65 -42.24 -23.82
CA GLN A 237 -16.13 -43.42 -23.07
C GLN A 237 -15.47 -43.50 -21.67
N ASP A 238 -16.27 -43.80 -20.65
CA ASP A 238 -15.80 -44.16 -19.30
C ASP A 238 -15.16 -45.55 -19.28
N TYR A 239 -14.36 -45.87 -18.24
CA TYR A 239 -14.64 -47.03 -17.37
C TYR A 239 -13.76 -47.07 -16.10
N ASP A 240 -14.45 -47.15 -14.96
CA ASP A 240 -14.13 -47.71 -13.63
C ASP A 240 -12.79 -47.47 -12.89
N GLU A 241 -12.98 -47.14 -11.62
CA GLU A 241 -12.01 -47.07 -10.51
C GLU A 241 -11.89 -48.44 -9.81
N GLN A 242 -10.69 -48.85 -9.40
CA GLN A 242 -10.54 -49.97 -8.44
C GLN A 242 -9.57 -49.66 -7.29
N VAL A 243 -10.13 -49.84 -6.09
CA VAL A 243 -9.53 -49.75 -4.76
C VAL A 243 -8.33 -50.71 -4.60
N TYR A 244 -7.34 -50.31 -3.79
CA TYR A 244 -6.48 -51.26 -3.09
C TYR A 244 -6.34 -50.83 -1.61
N GLU A 245 -6.57 -51.76 -0.69
CA GLU A 245 -6.54 -51.52 0.77
C GLU A 245 -5.38 -52.30 1.46
N PRO A 246 -5.08 -52.07 2.75
CA PRO A 246 -3.77 -52.35 3.33
C PRO A 246 -3.57 -53.79 3.85
N VAL A 247 -2.37 -54.02 4.41
CA VAL A 247 -1.99 -55.27 5.09
C VAL A 247 -1.56 -54.95 6.52
N GLU A 248 -2.14 -55.66 7.49
CA GLU A 248 -1.85 -55.61 8.94
C GLU A 248 -0.62 -56.51 9.30
N ASN A 249 -0.19 -56.79 10.54
CA ASN A 249 -0.76 -56.61 11.90
C ASN A 249 0.36 -56.65 12.99
N GLU A 250 -0.03 -56.86 14.25
CA GLU A 250 0.73 -57.00 15.51
C GLU A 250 1.27 -55.65 16.08
N GLY A 251 1.02 -55.25 17.33
CA GLY A 251 0.32 -55.83 18.49
C GLY A 251 0.85 -55.14 19.78
N THR A 252 0.21 -55.04 20.96
CA THR A 252 -1.02 -55.62 21.53
C THR A 252 -1.38 -54.84 22.83
N GLU A 253 -2.68 -54.58 23.13
CA GLU A 253 -3.31 -54.32 24.48
C GLU A 253 -2.75 -53.25 25.48
N SER A 254 -3.50 -52.62 26.40
CA SER A 254 -4.96 -52.51 26.65
C SER A 254 -5.33 -51.35 27.61
N SER A 255 -6.58 -50.88 27.53
CA SER A 255 -7.47 -50.36 28.60
C SER A 255 -7.06 -49.19 29.52
N ASP A 256 -7.86 -48.12 29.44
CA ASP A 256 -8.62 -47.47 30.52
C ASP A 256 -8.00 -47.24 31.91
N ASN A 257 -7.99 -45.97 32.36
CA ASN A 257 -9.07 -45.42 33.22
C ASN A 257 -8.94 -43.90 33.40
N ALA A 258 -9.95 -43.27 34.00
CA ALA A 258 -9.96 -41.85 34.37
C ALA A 258 -10.05 -41.68 35.90
N VAL A 259 -9.76 -40.47 36.42
CA VAL A 259 -10.47 -39.73 37.50
C VAL A 259 -9.58 -38.61 38.07
N ASP A 260 -10.02 -37.37 37.80
CA ASP A 260 -10.22 -36.20 38.68
C ASP A 260 -9.31 -35.79 39.87
N ASP A 261 -9.17 -34.46 39.99
CA ASP A 261 -8.99 -33.56 41.16
C ASP A 261 -7.96 -33.81 42.30
N SER A 262 -7.09 -32.80 42.56
CA SER A 262 -7.11 -32.00 43.83
C SER A 262 -5.98 -30.93 43.96
N HIS A 263 -6.21 -29.92 44.80
CA HIS A 263 -5.33 -28.75 45.11
C HIS A 263 -4.48 -28.92 46.39
N THR A 264 -3.36 -28.17 46.52
CA THR A 264 -2.72 -27.52 47.73
C THR A 264 -1.23 -27.21 47.37
N ILE A 265 -0.69 -25.99 47.28
CA ILE A 265 -0.55 -24.78 48.15
C ILE A 265 0.73 -24.79 49.06
N LEU A 266 1.69 -23.90 48.72
CA LEU A 266 2.80 -23.30 49.52
C LEU A 266 3.88 -24.25 50.14
N GLU A 267 5.07 -23.81 50.58
CA GLU A 267 5.58 -22.46 50.95
C GLU A 267 7.11 -22.25 50.66
N GLU A 268 7.66 -21.07 50.94
CA GLU A 268 9.03 -20.60 50.59
C GLU A 268 10.07 -20.69 51.74
N VAL A 269 11.39 -20.70 51.41
CA VAL A 269 12.49 -20.20 52.28
C VAL A 269 13.60 -19.55 51.40
N HIS A 270 14.41 -18.64 51.97
CA HIS A 270 15.16 -17.58 51.26
C HIS A 270 16.66 -17.51 51.68
N VAL A 271 17.62 -17.51 50.70
CA VAL A 271 18.72 -16.50 50.40
C VAL A 271 19.56 -15.89 51.59
N PRO A 272 20.86 -15.43 51.52
CA PRO A 272 21.95 -15.40 50.49
C PRO A 272 23.34 -16.01 50.97
N PRO A 273 24.56 -15.35 50.94
CA PRO A 273 25.62 -15.61 49.94
C PRO A 273 27.09 -15.80 50.47
N ALA A 274 28.05 -16.03 49.56
CA ALA A 274 29.48 -15.67 49.72
C ALA A 274 30.23 -15.64 48.35
N GLU A 275 31.31 -14.85 48.24
CA GLU A 275 32.24 -14.79 47.09
C GLU A 275 33.67 -15.15 47.54
N GLU A 276 34.53 -15.68 46.64
CA GLU A 276 35.96 -15.29 46.51
C GLU A 276 36.63 -15.90 45.25
N GLN A 277 37.88 -15.53 44.97
CA GLN A 277 38.59 -15.72 43.69
C GLN A 277 39.90 -16.52 43.83
N GLN A 278 40.43 -17.16 42.76
CA GLN A 278 41.85 -17.08 42.32
C GLN A 278 42.26 -18.00 41.12
N GLU A 279 42.80 -17.35 40.07
CA GLU A 279 44.01 -17.67 39.26
C GLU A 279 44.30 -19.07 38.62
N VAL A 280 45.42 -19.13 37.87
CA VAL A 280 45.89 -20.09 36.81
C VAL A 280 47.42 -19.86 36.60
N PRO A 281 48.22 -20.50 35.68
CA PRO A 281 48.00 -21.54 34.62
C PRO A 281 48.66 -22.91 34.99
N PRO A 282 49.24 -23.82 34.13
CA PRO A 282 49.51 -23.83 32.67
C PRO A 282 49.20 -25.12 31.85
N GLU A 283 49.60 -25.08 30.56
CA GLU A 283 49.28 -26.00 29.46
C GLU A 283 49.56 -27.52 29.66
N THR A 284 48.80 -28.36 28.94
CA THR A 284 49.38 -29.47 28.18
C THR A 284 48.56 -29.82 26.93
N LYS A 285 49.23 -30.29 25.87
CA LYS A 285 48.65 -30.40 24.50
C LYS A 285 48.07 -31.78 24.22
N ARG A 286 46.84 -31.83 23.68
CA ARG A 286 46.37 -32.90 22.78
C ARG A 286 45.67 -32.30 21.56
N LYS A 287 45.69 -33.06 20.46
CA LYS A 287 45.13 -32.73 19.14
C LYS A 287 43.97 -33.69 18.80
N THR A 288 43.46 -33.53 17.58
CA THR A 288 42.53 -34.39 16.82
C THR A 288 41.05 -34.23 17.18
N ASP A 289 40.14 -34.08 16.21
CA ASP A 289 40.27 -33.61 14.81
C ASP A 289 38.88 -33.14 14.35
N ASP A 290 38.78 -32.05 13.58
CA ASP A 290 37.50 -31.57 13.01
C ASP A 290 37.71 -30.86 11.65
N PRO A 291 37.17 -31.38 10.53
CA PRO A 291 37.53 -30.94 9.18
C PRO A 291 36.57 -29.91 8.54
N GLU A 292 36.01 -28.94 9.28
CA GLU A 292 35.27 -27.80 8.68
C GLU A 292 36.18 -26.89 7.82
N LYS A 293 36.48 -27.33 6.59
CA LYS A 293 37.01 -26.47 5.52
C LYS A 293 35.92 -25.51 5.05
N LYS A 294 35.77 -24.39 5.76
CA LYS A 294 35.08 -23.20 5.24
C LYS A 294 35.84 -22.68 4.03
N GLU A 295 35.45 -23.13 2.83
CA GLU A 295 35.90 -22.59 1.56
C GLU A 295 35.53 -21.11 1.48
N LYS A 296 36.46 -20.24 1.88
CA LYS A 296 36.41 -18.81 1.59
C LYS A 296 36.59 -18.63 0.08
N VAL A 297 35.48 -18.80 -0.66
CA VAL A 297 35.38 -18.49 -2.09
C VAL A 297 35.90 -17.07 -2.29
N LYS A 298 37.12 -16.96 -2.83
CA LYS A 298 37.78 -15.68 -3.08
C LYS A 298 37.00 -14.96 -4.18
N LYS A 299 35.99 -14.16 -3.79
CA LYS A 299 35.21 -13.32 -4.71
C LYS A 299 36.19 -12.58 -5.63
N LYS A 300 36.19 -12.94 -6.91
CA LYS A 300 37.08 -12.36 -7.92
C LYS A 300 36.79 -10.86 -7.95
N LYS A 301 37.82 -10.01 -7.87
CA LYS A 301 37.63 -8.56 -7.98
C LYS A 301 36.96 -8.26 -9.33
N PRO A 302 35.88 -7.45 -9.37
CA PRO A 302 35.15 -7.20 -10.61
C PRO A 302 36.06 -6.51 -11.63
N LYS A 303 35.95 -6.92 -12.89
CA LYS A 303 36.75 -6.43 -14.02
C LYS A 303 36.16 -5.14 -14.56
N LEU A 304 36.29 -4.04 -13.82
CA LEU A 304 35.66 -2.76 -14.17
C LEU A 304 36.29 -2.00 -15.35
N LEU A 305 37.45 -2.44 -15.86
CA LEU A 305 38.22 -1.71 -16.88
C LEU A 305 38.34 -2.54 -18.18
N ASN A 306 37.97 -1.93 -19.31
CA ASN A 306 38.08 -2.57 -20.64
C ASN A 306 39.54 -2.60 -21.16
N LYS A 307 39.80 -2.67 -22.47
CA LYS A 307 41.17 -2.62 -23.00
C LYS A 307 41.78 -1.22 -22.89
N PHE A 308 40.99 -0.19 -23.21
CA PHE A 308 41.39 1.21 -23.19
C PHE A 308 41.53 1.78 -21.77
N ASP A 309 40.55 1.53 -20.89
CA ASP A 309 40.53 2.02 -19.50
C ASP A 309 41.74 1.56 -18.68
N LYS A 310 42.44 0.49 -19.11
CA LYS A 310 43.68 0.01 -18.48
C LYS A 310 44.89 0.90 -18.78
N THR A 311 44.88 1.62 -19.91
CA THR A 311 45.95 2.56 -20.28
C THR A 311 45.83 3.86 -19.49
N ILE A 312 44.62 4.40 -19.37
CA ILE A 312 44.29 5.60 -18.58
C ILE A 312 44.05 5.29 -17.08
N LYS A 313 44.37 4.07 -16.62
CA LYS A 313 44.04 3.59 -15.27
C LYS A 313 44.55 4.51 -14.16
N ALA A 314 45.74 5.09 -14.32
CA ALA A 314 46.32 5.99 -13.32
C ALA A 314 45.49 7.26 -13.13
N GLU A 315 44.85 7.77 -14.19
CA GLU A 315 43.97 8.93 -14.13
C GLU A 315 42.61 8.58 -13.48
N LEU A 316 42.03 7.43 -13.86
CA LEU A 316 40.80 6.91 -13.26
C LEU A 316 40.96 6.64 -11.75
N ASP A 317 42.06 5.99 -11.36
CA ASP A 317 42.38 5.74 -9.95
C ASP A 317 42.62 7.05 -9.16
N ALA A 318 43.11 8.12 -9.82
CA ALA A 318 43.31 9.43 -9.19
C ALA A 318 41.99 10.16 -8.94
N ALA A 319 41.07 10.19 -9.92
CA ALA A 319 39.73 10.77 -9.76
C ALA A 319 38.90 10.00 -8.71
N GLU A 320 38.90 8.67 -8.76
CA GLU A 320 38.24 7.82 -7.75
C GLU A 320 38.84 7.97 -6.34
N LYS A 321 40.13 8.34 -6.23
CA LYS A 321 40.79 8.67 -4.97
C LYS A 321 40.35 10.05 -4.42
N LEU A 322 39.96 11.00 -5.26
CA LEU A 322 39.32 12.25 -4.82
C LEU A 322 37.91 11.97 -4.28
N ARG A 323 37.10 11.17 -5.02
CA ARG A 323 35.75 10.78 -4.61
C ARG A 323 35.76 10.08 -3.24
N LYS A 324 36.63 9.08 -3.07
CA LYS A 324 36.86 8.37 -1.79
C LYS A 324 37.45 9.20 -0.65
N ARG A 325 37.88 10.44 -0.92
CA ARG A 325 38.32 11.42 0.09
C ARG A 325 37.22 12.41 0.47
N GLY A 326 35.99 12.26 -0.04
CA GLY A 326 34.90 13.22 0.15
C GLY A 326 35.02 14.50 -0.69
N LYS A 327 36.07 14.61 -1.52
CA LYS A 327 36.30 15.72 -2.46
C LYS A 327 35.46 15.52 -3.73
N ILE A 328 34.15 15.41 -3.55
CA ILE A 328 33.18 14.99 -4.59
C ILE A 328 33.17 15.97 -5.76
N GLU A 329 33.23 17.27 -5.52
CA GLU A 329 33.20 18.30 -6.58
C GLU A 329 34.52 18.35 -7.39
N GLU A 330 35.68 18.18 -6.75
CA GLU A 330 36.97 17.98 -7.45
C GLU A 330 36.98 16.67 -8.27
N ALA A 331 36.37 15.61 -7.72
CA ALA A 331 36.27 14.32 -8.38
C ALA A 331 35.33 14.36 -9.59
N LEU A 332 34.19 15.05 -9.48
CA LEU A 332 33.25 15.26 -10.58
C LEU A 332 33.93 15.99 -11.74
N ASN A 333 34.58 17.14 -11.47
CA ASN A 333 35.33 17.90 -12.47
C ASN A 333 36.43 17.04 -13.12
N ALA A 334 37.13 16.21 -12.35
CA ALA A 334 38.15 15.31 -12.86
C ALA A 334 37.57 14.20 -13.77
N PHE A 335 36.42 13.63 -13.43
CA PHE A 335 35.73 12.66 -14.28
C PHE A 335 35.08 13.30 -15.51
N GLU A 336 34.58 14.53 -15.42
CA GLU A 336 34.08 15.28 -16.58
C GLU A 336 35.20 15.60 -17.58
N GLU A 337 36.37 16.03 -17.11
CA GLU A 337 37.55 16.21 -17.97
C GLU A 337 38.05 14.89 -18.58
N LEU A 338 37.92 13.77 -17.85
CA LEU A 338 38.20 12.42 -18.38
C LEU A 338 37.18 11.98 -19.43
N VAL A 339 35.89 12.26 -19.24
CA VAL A 339 34.85 12.01 -20.26
C VAL A 339 35.04 12.93 -21.48
N ARG A 340 35.47 14.19 -21.29
CA ARG A 340 35.76 15.13 -22.38
C ARG A 340 36.95 14.68 -23.23
N ARG A 341 38.03 14.20 -22.61
CA ARG A 341 39.22 13.67 -23.31
C ARG A 341 39.02 12.27 -23.87
N TYR A 342 38.22 11.44 -23.20
CA TYR A 342 38.00 10.04 -23.55
C TYR A 342 36.49 9.70 -23.59
N PRO A 343 35.69 10.23 -24.54
CA PRO A 343 34.22 10.12 -24.53
C PRO A 343 33.66 8.70 -24.51
N GLN A 344 34.44 7.74 -25.01
CA GLN A 344 34.12 6.31 -25.07
C GLN A 344 34.57 5.50 -23.85
N SER A 345 35.24 6.09 -22.85
CA SER A 345 35.69 5.36 -21.64
C SER A 345 34.51 5.02 -20.72
N PRO A 346 34.16 3.73 -20.53
CA PRO A 346 33.13 3.32 -19.59
C PRO A 346 33.54 3.60 -18.14
N GLY A 347 34.81 3.40 -17.80
CA GLY A 347 35.35 3.72 -16.49
C GLY A 347 35.20 5.19 -16.11
N ALA A 348 35.47 6.12 -17.05
CA ALA A 348 35.29 7.56 -16.81
C ALA A 348 33.81 7.94 -16.67
N ARG A 349 32.95 7.44 -17.56
CA ARG A 349 31.49 7.73 -17.54
C ARG A 349 30.83 7.20 -16.25
N TYR A 350 31.17 5.98 -15.83
CA TYR A 350 30.70 5.42 -14.57
C TYR A 350 31.22 6.20 -13.35
N GLY A 351 32.49 6.63 -13.37
CA GLY A 351 33.05 7.48 -12.31
C GLY A 351 32.35 8.83 -12.18
N LYS A 352 31.97 9.47 -13.31
CA LYS A 352 31.10 10.66 -13.32
C LYS A 352 29.76 10.36 -12.66
N ALA A 353 29.07 9.29 -13.07
CA ALA A 353 27.78 8.91 -12.50
C ALA A 353 27.85 8.69 -10.98
N GLN A 354 28.92 8.06 -10.49
CA GLN A 354 29.14 7.90 -9.04
C GLN A 354 29.38 9.23 -8.33
N CYS A 355 30.08 10.19 -8.93
CA CYS A 355 30.24 11.53 -8.35
C CYS A 355 28.93 12.33 -8.36
N GLU A 356 28.09 12.19 -9.38
CA GLU A 356 26.77 12.83 -9.43
C GLU A 356 25.84 12.23 -8.37
N ASP A 357 25.88 10.91 -8.16
CA ASP A 357 25.13 10.20 -7.12
C ASP A 357 25.56 10.63 -5.70
N ASP A 358 26.87 10.61 -5.41
CA ASP A 358 27.44 11.10 -4.15
C ASP A 358 27.10 12.60 -3.91
N LEU A 359 27.08 13.42 -4.98
CA LEU A 359 26.73 14.84 -4.91
C LEU A 359 25.23 15.06 -4.69
N ALA A 360 24.39 14.21 -5.27
CA ALA A 360 22.94 14.23 -5.08
C ALA A 360 22.57 13.89 -3.63
N GLU A 361 23.23 12.91 -3.01
CA GLU A 361 23.10 12.61 -1.57
C GLU A 361 23.63 13.78 -0.72
N LYS A 362 24.83 14.33 -1.02
CA LYS A 362 25.41 15.49 -0.30
C LYS A 362 24.50 16.72 -0.33
N ARG A 363 23.90 17.03 -1.49
CA ARG A 363 23.03 18.22 -1.70
C ARG A 363 21.53 17.92 -1.51
N ARG A 364 21.15 16.66 -1.26
CA ARG A 364 19.76 16.16 -1.20
C ARG A 364 18.91 16.58 -2.40
N SER A 365 19.48 16.53 -3.61
CA SER A 365 18.83 17.03 -4.83
C SER A 365 18.45 15.91 -5.80
N ASN A 366 17.13 15.75 -5.99
CA ASN A 366 16.56 14.80 -6.94
C ASN A 366 16.95 15.11 -8.40
N GLU A 367 17.21 16.37 -8.75
CA GLU A 367 17.61 16.78 -10.10
C GLU A 367 19.02 16.30 -10.44
N ILE A 368 19.97 16.40 -9.50
CA ILE A 368 21.30 15.81 -9.65
C ILE A 368 21.19 14.28 -9.73
N LEU A 369 20.27 13.67 -8.97
CA LEU A 369 20.07 12.22 -9.02
C LEU A 369 19.48 11.73 -10.35
N ARG A 370 18.58 12.50 -10.99
CA ARG A 370 18.11 12.24 -12.36
C ARG A 370 19.27 12.25 -13.36
N ARG A 371 20.22 13.20 -13.22
CA ARG A 371 21.44 13.23 -14.04
C ARG A 371 22.32 11.99 -13.83
N ALA A 372 22.57 11.59 -12.58
CA ALA A 372 23.29 10.34 -12.27
C ALA A 372 22.62 9.10 -12.90
N ILE A 373 21.29 8.98 -12.81
CA ILE A 373 20.49 7.89 -13.42
C ILE A 373 20.66 7.83 -14.95
N GLN A 374 20.83 8.98 -15.61
CA GLN A 374 21.13 9.03 -17.03
C GLN A 374 22.59 8.67 -17.32
N THR A 375 23.56 9.23 -16.59
CA THR A 375 24.99 8.90 -16.77
C THR A 375 25.28 7.41 -16.50
N TYR A 376 24.53 6.74 -15.61
CA TYR A 376 24.61 5.28 -15.43
C TYR A 376 24.05 4.47 -16.63
N GLN A 377 23.05 5.00 -17.36
CA GLN A 377 22.61 4.40 -18.63
C GLN A 377 23.69 4.57 -19.70
N GLU A 378 24.25 5.79 -19.81
CA GLU A 378 25.31 6.11 -20.76
C GLU A 378 26.52 5.18 -20.57
N ALA A 379 27.01 5.04 -19.34
CA ALA A 379 28.13 4.17 -19.01
C ALA A 379 27.91 2.68 -19.36
N ALA A 380 26.65 2.23 -19.40
CA ALA A 380 26.25 0.88 -19.80
C ALA A 380 25.94 0.73 -21.30
N SER A 381 25.96 1.83 -22.08
CA SER A 381 25.64 1.87 -23.52
C SER A 381 26.85 2.17 -24.43
N LEU A 382 28.01 2.45 -23.83
CA LEU A 382 29.28 2.68 -24.54
C LEU A 382 29.81 1.38 -25.22
N PRO A 383 30.79 1.49 -26.14
CA PRO A 383 31.47 0.32 -26.70
C PRO A 383 32.39 -0.38 -25.68
N ASP A 384 32.65 -1.67 -25.88
CA ASP A 384 33.59 -2.49 -25.10
C ASP A 384 33.40 -2.43 -23.56
N VAL A 385 32.17 -2.20 -23.06
CA VAL A 385 31.89 -2.12 -21.62
C VAL A 385 32.06 -3.49 -20.96
N PRO A 386 32.83 -3.62 -19.86
CA PRO A 386 32.96 -4.90 -19.16
C PRO A 386 31.65 -5.33 -18.50
N ALA A 387 31.32 -6.62 -18.58
CA ALA A 387 30.10 -7.21 -17.99
C ALA A 387 29.85 -6.82 -16.52
N ASP A 388 30.90 -6.85 -15.68
CA ASP A 388 30.79 -6.45 -14.27
C ASP A 388 30.42 -4.97 -14.10
N LEU A 389 30.85 -4.10 -15.02
CA LEU A 389 30.55 -2.67 -15.00
C LEU A 389 29.12 -2.40 -15.51
N VAL A 390 28.68 -3.05 -16.59
CA VAL A 390 27.28 -2.99 -17.05
C VAL A 390 26.33 -3.37 -15.91
N LYS A 391 26.63 -4.47 -15.21
CA LYS A 391 25.84 -4.97 -14.09
C LYS A 391 25.75 -3.97 -12.94
N LEU A 392 26.88 -3.40 -12.51
CA LEU A 392 26.90 -2.40 -11.43
C LEU A 392 26.19 -1.10 -11.83
N SER A 393 26.43 -0.60 -13.04
CA SER A 393 25.85 0.64 -13.55
C SER A 393 24.33 0.55 -13.63
N LEU A 394 23.79 -0.50 -14.26
CA LEU A 394 22.35 -0.69 -14.36
C LEU A 394 21.70 -1.07 -13.02
N LYS A 395 22.37 -1.83 -12.13
CA LYS A 395 21.80 -2.13 -10.80
C LYS A 395 21.70 -0.87 -9.94
N ARG A 396 22.71 0.00 -9.93
CA ARG A 396 22.63 1.29 -9.23
C ARG A 396 21.61 2.23 -9.89
N ARG A 397 21.52 2.27 -11.23
CA ARG A 397 20.45 2.99 -11.95
C ARG A 397 19.07 2.57 -11.45
N SER A 398 18.79 1.27 -11.36
CA SER A 398 17.51 0.74 -10.88
C SER A 398 17.21 1.15 -9.44
N ASP A 399 18.15 0.99 -8.52
CA ASP A 399 17.99 1.40 -7.11
C ASP A 399 17.70 2.91 -6.98
N ARG A 400 18.42 3.76 -7.73
CA ARG A 400 18.17 5.22 -7.74
C ARG A 400 16.83 5.58 -8.43
N GLN A 401 16.39 4.84 -9.44
CA GLN A 401 15.05 4.98 -10.02
C GLN A 401 13.95 4.63 -9.00
N GLN A 402 14.10 3.54 -8.23
CA GLN A 402 13.15 3.18 -7.17
C GLN A 402 13.11 4.25 -6.06
N PHE A 403 14.26 4.78 -5.66
CA PHE A 403 14.37 5.86 -4.66
C PHE A 403 13.60 7.13 -5.07
N LEU A 404 13.60 7.50 -6.36
CA LEU A 404 12.81 8.62 -6.88
C LEU A 404 11.33 8.29 -7.12
N GLY A 405 10.88 7.05 -6.90
CA GLY A 405 9.52 6.59 -7.20
C GLY A 405 9.29 6.18 -8.66
N HIS A 406 10.33 6.16 -9.52
CA HIS A 406 10.24 5.85 -10.95
C HIS A 406 10.15 4.31 -11.18
N MET A 407 9.18 3.64 -10.55
CA MET A 407 9.11 2.17 -10.47
C MET A 407 9.05 1.47 -11.84
N ARG A 408 8.24 1.99 -12.79
CA ARG A 408 8.21 1.47 -14.18
C ARG A 408 9.58 1.58 -14.87
N GLY A 409 10.28 2.69 -14.67
CA GLY A 409 11.63 2.92 -15.21
C GLY A 409 12.68 1.99 -14.61
N SER A 410 12.56 1.64 -13.32
CA SER A 410 13.36 0.60 -12.67
C SER A 410 13.06 -0.77 -13.25
N LEU A 411 11.79 -1.13 -13.45
CA LEU A 411 11.39 -2.43 -14.01
C LEU A 411 12.01 -2.67 -15.39
N LEU A 412 11.99 -1.68 -16.29
CA LEU A 412 12.64 -1.75 -17.60
C LEU A 412 14.17 -1.96 -17.47
N THR A 413 14.82 -1.28 -16.51
CA THR A 413 16.26 -1.49 -16.22
C THR A 413 16.54 -2.91 -15.70
N LEU A 414 15.65 -3.47 -14.88
CA LEU A 414 15.76 -4.82 -14.31
C LEU A 414 15.51 -5.91 -15.36
N GLN A 415 14.52 -5.73 -16.25
CA GLN A 415 14.28 -6.61 -17.38
C GLN A 415 15.51 -6.66 -18.30
N LYS A 416 16.09 -5.50 -18.65
CA LYS A 416 17.34 -5.42 -19.42
C LYS A 416 18.53 -6.10 -18.71
N LEU A 417 18.63 -5.97 -17.38
CA LEU A 417 19.65 -6.66 -16.58
C LEU A 417 19.52 -8.18 -16.66
N VAL A 418 18.31 -8.73 -16.54
CA VAL A 418 18.08 -10.19 -16.62
C VAL A 418 18.29 -10.72 -18.04
N GLN A 419 17.93 -9.95 -19.08
CA GLN A 419 18.24 -10.29 -20.48
C GLN A 419 19.75 -10.36 -20.75
N LEU A 420 20.53 -9.45 -20.17
CA LEU A 420 22.00 -9.42 -20.32
C LEU A 420 22.72 -10.46 -19.45
N PHE A 421 22.09 -10.93 -18.37
CA PHE A 421 22.67 -11.85 -17.38
C PHE A 421 21.68 -12.94 -16.96
N PRO A 422 21.25 -13.83 -17.88
CA PRO A 422 20.15 -14.79 -17.64
C PRO A 422 20.46 -15.83 -16.57
N ASP A 423 21.74 -16.06 -16.23
CA ASP A 423 22.16 -17.00 -15.19
C ASP A 423 22.22 -16.37 -13.77
N ASP A 424 22.02 -15.06 -13.64
CA ASP A 424 22.15 -14.37 -12.35
C ASP A 424 20.83 -14.37 -11.55
N THR A 425 20.71 -15.34 -10.63
CA THR A 425 19.58 -15.44 -9.70
C THR A 425 19.35 -14.16 -8.88
N SER A 426 20.39 -13.38 -8.53
CA SER A 426 20.19 -12.14 -7.79
C SER A 426 19.45 -11.10 -8.63
N LEU A 427 19.72 -11.02 -9.94
CA LEU A 427 19.04 -10.08 -10.83
C LEU A 427 17.59 -10.51 -11.12
N LYS A 428 17.31 -11.81 -11.16
CA LYS A 428 15.92 -12.33 -11.19
C LYS A 428 15.18 -11.97 -9.90
N ASN A 429 15.82 -12.15 -8.74
CA ASN A 429 15.26 -11.76 -7.46
C ASN A 429 14.99 -10.24 -7.35
N ASP A 430 15.91 -9.39 -7.84
CA ASP A 430 15.70 -7.94 -7.95
C ASP A 430 14.52 -7.61 -8.90
N LEU A 431 14.41 -8.30 -10.03
CA LEU A 431 13.31 -8.15 -11.00
C LEU A 431 11.94 -8.50 -10.40
N GLY A 432 11.87 -9.56 -9.58
CA GLY A 432 10.66 -9.91 -8.83
C GLY A 432 10.22 -8.80 -7.88
N VAL A 433 11.16 -8.12 -7.20
CA VAL A 433 10.87 -6.92 -6.39
C VAL A 433 10.38 -5.76 -7.27
N GLY A 434 10.97 -5.59 -8.46
CA GLY A 434 10.52 -4.60 -9.44
C GLY A 434 9.05 -4.76 -9.86
N TYR A 435 8.58 -6.00 -10.05
CA TYR A 435 7.17 -6.28 -10.31
C TYR A 435 6.28 -6.03 -9.07
N LEU A 436 6.71 -6.46 -7.88
CA LEU A 436 5.98 -6.18 -6.62
C LEU A 436 5.80 -4.67 -6.36
N LEU A 437 6.81 -3.85 -6.66
CA LEU A 437 6.77 -2.39 -6.49
C LEU A 437 5.80 -1.67 -7.45
N ILE A 438 5.31 -2.33 -8.51
CA ILE A 438 4.21 -1.82 -9.36
C ILE A 438 2.87 -2.53 -9.12
N GLY A 439 2.80 -3.45 -8.14
CA GLY A 439 1.60 -4.24 -7.83
C GLY A 439 1.39 -5.48 -8.71
N ASP A 440 2.33 -5.80 -9.61
CA ASP A 440 2.25 -6.94 -10.53
C ASP A 440 2.66 -8.24 -9.83
N ASN A 441 1.78 -8.72 -8.95
CA ASN A 441 1.98 -9.94 -8.18
C ASN A 441 2.13 -11.19 -9.08
N ASP A 442 1.48 -11.21 -10.25
CA ASP A 442 1.46 -12.41 -11.11
C ASP A 442 2.73 -12.58 -11.93
N ASN A 443 3.35 -11.50 -12.44
CA ASN A 443 4.68 -11.61 -13.04
C ASN A 443 5.79 -11.72 -11.99
N ALA A 444 5.64 -11.10 -10.81
CA ALA A 444 6.52 -11.36 -9.68
C ALA A 444 6.52 -12.86 -9.31
N LYS A 445 5.35 -13.50 -9.27
CA LYS A 445 5.19 -14.92 -8.97
C LYS A 445 5.98 -15.81 -9.94
N LYS A 446 5.77 -15.62 -11.25
CA LYS A 446 6.45 -16.37 -12.32
C LYS A 446 7.98 -16.24 -12.23
N VAL A 447 8.48 -15.06 -11.84
CA VAL A 447 9.92 -14.83 -11.65
C VAL A 447 10.47 -15.65 -10.48
N TYR A 448 9.79 -15.66 -9.33
CA TYR A 448 10.22 -16.46 -8.17
C TYR A 448 10.01 -17.97 -8.37
N GLU A 449 8.97 -18.40 -9.08
CA GLU A 449 8.81 -19.80 -9.53
C GLU A 449 9.99 -20.23 -10.42
N ALA A 450 10.36 -19.42 -11.42
CA ALA A 450 11.51 -19.67 -12.28
C ALA A 450 12.85 -19.66 -11.52
N VAL A 451 12.98 -18.89 -10.43
CA VAL A 451 14.14 -18.95 -9.54
C VAL A 451 14.14 -20.23 -8.71
N LEU A 452 13.03 -20.58 -8.06
CA LEU A 452 12.95 -21.76 -7.18
C LEU A 452 13.08 -23.08 -7.97
N ASN A 453 12.67 -23.12 -9.24
CA ASN A 453 12.90 -24.27 -10.12
C ASN A 453 14.39 -24.53 -10.45
N VAL A 454 15.25 -23.52 -10.36
CA VAL A 454 16.70 -23.63 -10.63
C VAL A 454 17.51 -23.68 -9.34
N THR A 455 17.10 -22.92 -8.33
CA THR A 455 17.71 -22.84 -7.00
C THR A 455 16.63 -22.99 -5.91
N PRO A 456 16.19 -24.22 -5.59
CA PRO A 456 15.11 -24.47 -4.62
C PRO A 456 15.40 -23.97 -3.20
N ASN A 457 16.67 -23.73 -2.86
CA ASN A 457 17.12 -23.25 -1.56
C ASN A 457 17.39 -21.73 -1.52
N ASP A 458 16.98 -20.96 -2.53
CA ASP A 458 17.11 -19.51 -2.49
C ASP A 458 16.09 -18.89 -1.52
N GLY A 459 16.53 -18.60 -0.29
CA GLY A 459 15.68 -18.07 0.77
C GLY A 459 14.99 -16.73 0.44
N PHE A 460 15.63 -15.89 -0.40
CA PHE A 460 15.05 -14.62 -0.84
C PHE A 460 13.84 -14.86 -1.75
N ALA A 461 13.95 -15.77 -2.71
CA ALA A 461 12.83 -16.20 -3.53
C ALA A 461 11.74 -16.89 -2.68
N LYS A 462 12.10 -17.71 -1.69
CA LYS A 462 11.12 -18.33 -0.77
C LYS A 462 10.29 -17.29 -0.02
N VAL A 463 10.90 -16.29 0.64
CA VAL A 463 10.11 -15.29 1.39
C VAL A 463 9.20 -14.45 0.49
N HIS A 464 9.65 -14.07 -0.71
CA HIS A 464 8.83 -13.29 -1.65
C HIS A 464 7.73 -14.12 -2.30
N TYR A 465 8.00 -15.38 -2.66
CA TYR A 465 6.98 -16.30 -3.17
C TYR A 465 5.91 -16.60 -2.10
N GLY A 466 6.33 -16.85 -0.86
CA GLY A 466 5.42 -17.01 0.29
C GLY A 466 4.58 -15.75 0.56
N PHE A 467 5.18 -14.56 0.47
CA PHE A 467 4.45 -13.28 0.54
C PHE A 467 3.36 -13.18 -0.55
N ILE A 468 3.67 -13.53 -1.80
CA ILE A 468 2.72 -13.51 -2.92
C ILE A 468 1.60 -14.53 -2.72
N LEU A 469 1.93 -15.77 -2.31
CA LEU A 469 0.92 -16.78 -1.97
C LEU A 469 -0.06 -16.26 -0.91
N LYS A 470 0.45 -15.62 0.14
CA LYS A 470 -0.39 -15.03 1.18
C LYS A 470 -1.27 -13.88 0.66
N ALA A 471 -0.74 -13.03 -0.23
CA ALA A 471 -1.52 -11.98 -0.90
C ALA A 471 -2.63 -12.56 -1.79
N GLN A 472 -2.36 -13.69 -2.48
CA GLN A 472 -3.35 -14.50 -3.20
C GLN A 472 -4.29 -15.32 -2.27
N ASN A 473 -4.33 -15.01 -0.97
CA ASN A 473 -5.10 -15.71 0.08
C ASN A 473 -4.80 -17.21 0.24
N LYS A 474 -3.70 -17.71 -0.34
CA LYS A 474 -3.22 -19.10 -0.21
C LYS A 474 -2.47 -19.28 1.12
N ILE A 475 -3.18 -19.05 2.23
CA ILE A 475 -2.59 -18.89 3.56
C ILE A 475 -1.75 -20.11 3.98
N ALA A 476 -2.31 -21.32 3.91
CA ALA A 476 -1.59 -22.54 4.30
C ALA A 476 -0.34 -22.81 3.44
N GLU A 477 -0.42 -22.55 2.13
CA GLU A 477 0.71 -22.68 1.20
C GLU A 477 1.83 -21.66 1.51
N SER A 478 1.49 -20.46 1.97
CA SER A 478 2.48 -19.40 2.23
C SER A 478 3.42 -19.68 3.41
N ILE A 479 2.94 -20.41 4.43
CA ILE A 479 3.64 -20.63 5.70
C ILE A 479 5.01 -21.31 5.54
N PRO A 480 5.17 -22.46 4.85
CA PRO A 480 6.48 -23.11 4.69
C PRO A 480 7.48 -22.21 3.95
N TYR A 481 7.08 -21.57 2.85
CA TYR A 481 7.98 -20.68 2.09
C TYR A 481 8.44 -19.46 2.89
N LEU A 482 7.53 -18.81 3.63
CA LEU A 482 7.89 -17.71 4.53
C LEU A 482 8.83 -18.19 5.66
N LYS A 483 8.52 -19.33 6.29
CA LYS A 483 9.31 -19.92 7.38
C LYS A 483 10.73 -20.29 6.91
N GLU A 484 10.84 -21.19 5.93
CA GLU A 484 12.12 -21.67 5.41
C GLU A 484 12.97 -20.53 4.81
N GLY A 485 12.31 -19.54 4.20
CA GLY A 485 12.97 -18.35 3.69
C GLY A 485 13.61 -17.51 4.80
N ILE A 486 12.90 -17.24 5.90
CA ILE A 486 13.46 -16.54 7.06
C ILE A 486 14.56 -17.40 7.73
N GLU A 487 14.32 -18.70 7.91
CA GLU A 487 15.27 -19.64 8.55
C GLU A 487 16.58 -19.79 7.77
N SER A 488 16.59 -19.57 6.45
CA SER A 488 17.80 -19.60 5.62
C SER A 488 18.87 -18.57 6.01
N GLY A 489 18.49 -17.45 6.62
CA GLY A 489 19.38 -16.31 6.88
C GLY A 489 20.00 -15.67 5.63
N HIS A 490 19.44 -15.90 4.44
CA HIS A 490 19.93 -15.28 3.20
C HIS A 490 19.78 -13.74 3.24
N PRO A 491 20.68 -12.97 2.59
CA PRO A 491 20.58 -11.51 2.55
C PRO A 491 19.24 -11.04 2.02
N GLY A 492 18.50 -10.27 2.82
CA GLY A 492 17.17 -9.76 2.48
C GLY A 492 15.98 -10.63 2.92
N THR A 493 16.19 -11.74 3.64
CA THR A 493 15.08 -12.49 4.28
C THR A 493 14.78 -12.03 5.71
N ASP A 494 15.74 -11.36 6.36
CA ASP A 494 15.57 -10.74 7.68
C ASP A 494 14.86 -9.38 7.58
N ASP A 495 13.57 -9.41 7.30
CA ASP A 495 12.73 -8.23 7.09
C ASP A 495 11.37 -8.39 7.80
N GLY A 496 10.98 -7.38 8.58
CA GLY A 496 9.76 -7.36 9.38
C GLY A 496 8.48 -7.69 8.62
N ARG A 497 8.41 -7.44 7.30
CA ARG A 497 7.28 -7.82 6.44
C ARG A 497 7.05 -9.33 6.44
N PHE A 498 8.10 -10.13 6.36
CA PHE A 498 7.99 -11.58 6.31
C PHE A 498 7.64 -12.16 7.68
N TYR A 499 8.23 -11.64 8.76
CA TYR A 499 7.84 -11.97 10.13
C TYR A 499 6.36 -11.68 10.40
N PHE A 500 5.90 -10.50 9.98
CA PHE A 500 4.52 -10.05 10.17
C PHE A 500 3.55 -10.98 9.44
N HIS A 501 3.82 -11.24 8.16
CA HIS A 501 2.96 -12.07 7.33
C HIS A 501 3.01 -13.56 7.67
N LEU A 502 4.13 -14.09 8.16
CA LEU A 502 4.21 -15.46 8.68
C LEU A 502 3.35 -15.63 9.95
N GLY A 503 3.44 -14.69 10.89
CA GLY A 503 2.63 -14.72 12.10
C GLY A 503 1.13 -14.58 11.82
N ASP A 504 0.72 -13.65 10.94
CA ASP A 504 -0.68 -13.47 10.51
C ASP A 504 -1.19 -14.74 9.79
N ALA A 505 -0.40 -15.32 8.87
CA ALA A 505 -0.76 -16.58 8.22
C ALA A 505 -0.92 -17.73 9.23
N MET A 506 -0.03 -17.84 10.22
CA MET A 506 -0.16 -18.81 11.30
C MET A 506 -1.39 -18.57 12.19
N GLN A 507 -1.72 -17.32 12.54
CA GLN A 507 -2.93 -16.99 13.33
C GLN A 507 -4.20 -17.41 12.60
N ARG A 508 -4.31 -17.13 11.28
CA ARG A 508 -5.47 -17.48 10.45
C ARG A 508 -5.71 -18.99 10.34
N VAL A 509 -4.67 -19.82 10.39
CA VAL A 509 -4.79 -21.29 10.45
C VAL A 509 -4.84 -21.84 11.90
N GLY A 510 -4.97 -20.97 12.90
CA GLY A 510 -5.06 -21.34 14.31
C GLY A 510 -3.74 -21.76 14.97
N ASN A 511 -2.62 -21.75 14.24
CA ASN A 511 -1.31 -22.19 14.74
C ASN A 511 -0.75 -21.22 15.80
N LYS A 512 -0.57 -21.74 17.01
CA LYS A 512 -0.09 -20.97 18.17
C LYS A 512 1.39 -20.58 18.09
N GLU A 513 2.17 -21.15 17.16
CA GLU A 513 3.56 -20.75 16.93
C GLU A 513 3.72 -19.33 16.39
N ALA A 514 2.66 -18.68 15.89
CA ALA A 514 2.69 -17.30 15.40
C ALA A 514 3.41 -16.32 16.36
N TYR A 515 3.14 -16.45 17.66
CA TYR A 515 3.73 -15.59 18.69
C TYR A 515 5.23 -15.82 18.90
N LYS A 516 5.77 -17.01 18.57
CA LYS A 516 7.23 -17.26 18.54
C LYS A 516 7.90 -16.42 17.43
N TRP A 517 7.22 -16.27 16.29
CA TRP A 517 7.71 -15.46 15.17
C TRP A 517 7.58 -13.96 15.42
N TYR A 518 6.55 -13.52 16.13
CA TYR A 518 6.44 -12.14 16.61
C TYR A 518 7.49 -11.80 17.67
N GLU A 519 7.77 -12.70 18.62
CA GLU A 519 8.85 -12.55 19.58
C GLU A 519 10.23 -12.48 18.88
N LEU A 520 10.52 -13.40 17.95
CA LEU A 520 11.77 -13.37 17.18
C LEU A 520 11.90 -12.09 16.32
N GLY A 521 10.80 -11.62 15.73
CA GLY A 521 10.76 -10.35 14.99
C GLY A 521 11.02 -9.13 15.88
N HIS A 522 10.51 -9.14 17.11
CA HIS A 522 10.80 -8.11 18.12
C HIS A 522 12.27 -8.16 18.56
N GLN A 523 12.81 -9.35 18.85
CA GLN A 523 14.22 -9.54 19.25
C GLN A 523 15.23 -9.10 18.17
N ARG A 524 14.85 -9.19 16.88
CA ARG A 524 15.64 -8.64 15.76
C ARG A 524 15.40 -7.15 15.48
N GLY A 525 14.52 -6.50 16.25
CA GLY A 525 14.25 -5.06 16.16
C GLY A 525 13.27 -4.66 15.04
N HIS A 526 12.56 -5.62 14.43
CA HIS A 526 11.54 -5.35 13.40
C HIS A 526 10.23 -4.81 13.99
N PHE A 527 9.87 -5.22 15.22
CA PHE A 527 8.65 -4.79 15.91
C PHE A 527 8.97 -4.05 17.21
N ALA A 528 8.12 -3.09 17.58
CA ALA A 528 8.24 -2.35 18.83
C ALA A 528 7.94 -3.25 20.04
N SER A 529 7.02 -4.21 19.88
CA SER A 529 6.80 -5.33 20.80
C SER A 529 6.09 -6.47 20.07
N VAL A 530 5.90 -7.62 20.74
CA VAL A 530 5.05 -8.73 20.26
C VAL A 530 3.63 -8.27 19.88
N TRP A 531 3.09 -7.26 20.58
CA TRP A 531 1.75 -6.73 20.34
C TRP A 531 1.73 -5.58 19.33
N GLN A 532 2.76 -4.73 19.31
CA GLN A 532 2.84 -3.53 18.45
C GLN A 532 3.77 -3.79 17.25
N ARG A 533 3.16 -4.20 16.13
CA ARG A 533 3.85 -4.80 14.96
C ARG A 533 3.77 -3.97 13.68
N SER A 534 3.31 -2.73 13.77
CA SER A 534 3.41 -1.74 12.70
C SER A 534 4.85 -1.58 12.21
N LEU A 535 5.06 -1.26 10.93
CA LEU A 535 6.39 -1.17 10.31
C LEU A 535 6.84 0.29 10.06
N TYR A 536 5.91 1.21 9.83
CA TYR A 536 6.24 2.59 9.44
C TYR A 536 6.26 3.54 10.66
N ASN A 537 7.16 3.32 11.60
CA ASN A 537 7.09 3.92 12.94
C ASN A 537 7.98 5.16 13.15
N VAL A 538 7.58 6.00 14.10
CA VAL A 538 8.49 6.94 14.79
C VAL A 538 8.84 6.35 16.15
N ARG A 539 10.14 6.26 16.46
CA ARG A 539 10.64 5.74 17.74
C ARG A 539 10.43 6.76 18.86
N GLY A 540 10.19 6.28 20.07
CA GLY A 540 10.03 7.11 21.28
C GLY A 540 8.62 7.65 21.53
N LEU A 541 7.66 7.43 20.63
CA LEU A 541 6.25 7.70 20.92
C LEU A 541 5.73 6.74 22.00
N ARG A 542 4.99 7.27 22.97
CA ARG A 542 4.29 6.51 24.02
C ARG A 542 3.38 5.45 23.40
N ALA A 543 3.61 4.19 23.75
CA ALA A 543 2.88 3.04 23.24
C ALA A 543 2.00 2.40 24.32
N GLN A 544 0.68 2.41 24.11
CA GLN A 544 -0.29 1.68 24.94
C GLN A 544 -1.54 1.36 24.11
N PRO A 545 -2.22 0.23 24.33
CA PRO A 545 -3.31 -0.22 23.48
C PRO A 545 -4.54 0.70 23.55
N TRP A 546 -4.89 1.20 24.75
CA TRP A 546 -6.08 2.04 24.96
C TRP A 546 -5.72 3.42 25.52
N TRP A 547 -6.49 4.43 25.13
CA TRP A 547 -6.26 5.83 25.52
C TRP A 547 -7.54 6.48 26.02
N THR A 548 -7.44 7.32 27.04
CA THR A 548 -8.51 8.24 27.44
C THR A 548 -8.44 9.55 26.63
N PRO A 549 -9.56 10.26 26.43
CA PRO A 549 -9.56 11.57 25.78
C PRO A 549 -8.56 12.57 26.39
N LYS A 550 -8.34 12.51 27.72
CA LYS A 550 -7.41 13.38 28.44
C LYS A 550 -5.96 13.09 28.08
N GLU A 551 -5.56 11.82 27.96
CA GLU A 551 -4.18 11.45 27.58
C GLU A 551 -3.84 11.85 26.15
N THR A 552 -4.83 11.89 25.24
CA THR A 552 -4.60 12.34 23.86
C THR A 552 -4.50 13.86 23.70
N GLY A 553 -4.90 14.64 24.71
CA GLY A 553 -5.05 16.10 24.60
C GLY A 553 -6.23 16.59 23.74
N TYR A 554 -6.69 15.81 22.75
CA TYR A 554 -7.76 16.12 21.78
C TYR A 554 -9.18 16.15 22.36
N THR A 555 -9.34 16.69 23.58
CA THR A 555 -10.61 16.67 24.31
C THR A 555 -11.73 17.47 23.64
N GLU A 556 -11.42 18.53 22.88
CA GLU A 556 -12.45 19.27 22.13
C GLU A 556 -12.94 18.53 20.89
N LEU A 557 -12.08 17.79 20.18
CA LEU A 557 -12.51 16.88 19.11
C LEU A 557 -13.45 15.80 19.67
N VAL A 558 -13.08 15.15 20.79
CA VAL A 558 -13.93 14.15 21.45
C VAL A 558 -15.25 14.75 21.92
N LYS A 559 -15.24 15.92 22.58
CA LYS A 559 -16.47 16.64 22.97
C LYS A 559 -17.33 17.00 21.75
N SER A 560 -16.72 17.39 20.64
CA SER A 560 -17.42 17.72 19.39
C SER A 560 -18.13 16.48 18.82
N LEU A 561 -17.43 15.35 18.75
CA LEU A 561 -17.96 14.06 18.31
C LEU A 561 -19.10 13.57 19.23
N GLU A 562 -18.89 13.55 20.55
CA GLU A 562 -19.93 13.10 21.51
C GLU A 562 -21.13 14.06 21.62
N ARG A 563 -20.97 15.36 21.35
CA ARG A 563 -22.11 16.30 21.32
C ARG A 563 -22.94 16.17 20.04
N ASN A 564 -22.29 15.92 18.90
CA ASN A 564 -22.94 15.91 17.58
C ASN A 564 -23.24 14.50 17.05
N TRP A 565 -23.05 13.45 17.83
CA TRP A 565 -23.12 12.05 17.37
C TRP A 565 -24.40 11.68 16.61
N LYS A 566 -25.54 12.25 16.97
CA LYS A 566 -26.82 12.02 16.28
C LYS A 566 -26.81 12.58 14.86
N LEU A 567 -26.29 13.80 14.67
CA LEU A 567 -26.11 14.41 13.35
C LEU A 567 -25.16 13.57 12.49
N ILE A 568 -24.06 13.09 13.07
CA ILE A 568 -23.09 12.23 12.37
C ILE A 568 -23.75 10.90 11.97
N ARG A 569 -24.47 10.25 12.89
CA ARG A 569 -25.24 9.02 12.65
C ARG A 569 -26.28 9.22 11.56
N ASP A 570 -27.07 10.27 11.63
CA ASP A 570 -28.22 10.48 10.75
C ASP A 570 -27.77 10.77 9.31
N GLU A 571 -26.64 11.45 9.09
CA GLU A 571 -26.01 11.55 7.77
C GLU A 571 -25.44 10.20 7.28
N GLY A 572 -24.81 9.42 8.16
CA GLY A 572 -24.31 8.08 7.82
C GLY A 572 -25.43 7.11 7.40
N LEU A 573 -26.54 7.09 8.14
CA LEU A 573 -27.73 6.31 7.80
C LEU A 573 -28.38 6.80 6.50
N ALA A 574 -28.49 8.12 6.30
CA ALA A 574 -29.01 8.69 5.07
C ALA A 574 -28.14 8.38 3.82
N VAL A 575 -26.88 7.98 4.00
CA VAL A 575 -26.03 7.44 2.93
C VAL A 575 -26.19 5.92 2.78
N MET A 576 -26.39 5.17 3.87
CA MET A 576 -26.71 3.72 3.80
C MET A 576 -28.04 3.44 3.10
N ASP A 577 -29.08 4.23 3.36
CA ASP A 577 -30.42 4.07 2.78
C ASP A 577 -30.47 4.44 1.29
N ARG A 578 -29.45 5.17 0.79
CA ARG A 578 -29.33 5.51 -0.63
C ARG A 578 -28.65 4.39 -1.40
N THR A 579 -29.28 3.92 -2.46
CA THR A 579 -28.76 2.92 -3.41
C THR A 579 -27.58 3.41 -4.28
N GLN A 580 -26.81 4.40 -3.80
CA GLN A 580 -25.70 5.05 -4.50
C GLN A 580 -24.35 4.32 -4.36
N GLY A 581 -24.28 3.21 -3.61
CA GLY A 581 -23.07 2.37 -3.52
C GLY A 581 -21.87 3.04 -2.83
N LEU A 582 -22.09 4.11 -2.07
CA LEU A 582 -21.02 4.89 -1.43
C LEU A 582 -20.34 4.16 -0.27
N PHE A 583 -20.97 3.14 0.29
CA PHE A 583 -20.32 2.18 1.18
C PHE A 583 -19.64 1.09 0.34
N LEU A 584 -18.30 1.14 0.29
CA LEU A 584 -17.46 0.16 -0.38
C LEU A 584 -17.07 -0.95 0.61
N PRO A 585 -16.89 -2.20 0.18
CA PRO A 585 -16.32 -3.24 1.04
C PRO A 585 -14.93 -2.85 1.60
N GLU A 586 -14.54 -3.43 2.73
CA GLU A 586 -13.14 -3.34 3.19
C GLU A 586 -12.29 -4.38 2.43
N ASP A 587 -11.37 -3.96 1.56
CA ASP A 587 -10.68 -4.87 0.62
C ASP A 587 -9.29 -5.36 1.08
N GLU A 588 -8.84 -4.97 2.28
CA GLU A 588 -7.51 -5.34 2.85
C GLU A 588 -7.37 -6.84 3.25
N ASN A 589 -8.30 -7.71 2.84
CA ASN A 589 -8.34 -9.14 3.20
C ASN A 589 -8.21 -9.41 4.72
N LEU A 590 -8.89 -8.60 5.53
CA LEU A 590 -8.88 -8.69 7.01
C LEU A 590 -10.04 -9.51 7.59
N ARG A 591 -11.10 -9.77 6.82
CA ARG A 591 -12.24 -10.59 7.25
C ARG A 591 -11.90 -12.08 7.27
N GLU A 592 -12.44 -12.80 8.25
CA GLU A 592 -12.68 -14.25 8.13
C GLU A 592 -13.99 -14.50 7.37
N LYS A 593 -15.05 -13.79 7.76
CA LYS A 593 -16.44 -14.02 7.35
C LYS A 593 -17.30 -12.79 7.63
N GLY A 594 -18.50 -12.74 7.03
CA GLY A 594 -19.51 -11.68 7.19
C GLY A 594 -19.20 -10.41 6.40
N ASP A 595 -20.10 -9.42 6.49
CA ASP A 595 -20.05 -8.20 5.68
C ASP A 595 -19.56 -6.99 6.50
N TRP A 596 -18.51 -6.34 5.99
CA TRP A 596 -17.96 -5.09 6.52
C TRP A 596 -17.67 -4.14 5.36
N SER A 597 -18.30 -2.96 5.40
CA SER A 597 -18.13 -1.87 4.43
C SER A 597 -17.81 -0.54 5.11
N GLN A 598 -17.23 0.37 4.34
CA GLN A 598 -16.71 1.67 4.75
C GLN A 598 -17.19 2.78 3.81
N PHE A 599 -17.38 3.99 4.34
CA PHE A 599 -17.68 5.19 3.56
C PHE A 599 -16.76 6.33 4.03
N THR A 600 -15.77 6.67 3.20
CA THR A 600 -14.58 7.44 3.58
C THR A 600 -14.68 8.91 3.14
N LEU A 601 -14.62 9.80 4.13
CA LEU A 601 -14.68 11.26 3.97
C LEU A 601 -13.29 11.90 3.82
N TRP A 602 -12.29 11.38 4.54
CA TRP A 602 -10.87 11.75 4.38
C TRP A 602 -9.99 10.51 4.30
N GLN A 603 -8.93 10.58 3.50
CA GLN A 603 -7.86 9.57 3.43
C GLN A 603 -6.53 10.28 3.16
N GLN A 604 -5.45 9.90 3.85
CA GLN A 604 -4.12 10.51 3.70
C GLN A 604 -4.15 12.05 3.83
N GLY A 605 -5.01 12.57 4.70
CA GLY A 605 -5.20 14.02 4.91
C GLY A 605 -5.86 14.76 3.73
N ARG A 606 -6.41 14.05 2.74
CA ARG A 606 -7.14 14.61 1.60
C ARG A 606 -8.65 14.42 1.80
N LYS A 607 -9.42 15.46 1.53
CA LYS A 607 -10.89 15.47 1.61
C LYS A 607 -11.50 14.86 0.35
N ASN A 608 -12.47 13.98 0.51
CA ASN A 608 -13.25 13.43 -0.60
C ASN A 608 -14.53 14.26 -0.78
N GLU A 609 -14.48 15.26 -1.67
CA GLU A 609 -15.60 16.18 -1.91
C GLU A 609 -16.88 15.49 -2.40
N ASN A 610 -16.76 14.33 -3.06
CA ASN A 610 -17.94 13.56 -3.47
C ASN A 610 -18.57 12.80 -2.29
N ALA A 611 -17.76 12.29 -1.35
CA ALA A 611 -18.27 11.72 -0.10
C ALA A 611 -18.83 12.80 0.84
N CYS A 612 -18.20 13.98 0.93
CA CYS A 612 -18.72 15.08 1.73
C CYS A 612 -20.07 15.65 1.26
N LYS A 613 -20.49 15.42 0.00
CA LYS A 613 -21.87 15.69 -0.45
C LYS A 613 -22.91 14.74 0.18
N GLY A 614 -22.48 13.57 0.66
CA GLY A 614 -23.30 12.62 1.41
C GLY A 614 -23.42 12.97 2.91
N ALA A 615 -22.34 13.45 3.53
CA ALA A 615 -22.30 13.84 4.94
C ALA A 615 -21.77 15.29 5.15
N PRO A 616 -22.47 16.32 4.62
CA PRO A 616 -21.95 17.68 4.54
C PRO A 616 -21.80 18.37 5.89
N LYS A 617 -22.70 18.12 6.86
CA LYS A 617 -22.60 18.73 8.19
C LYS A 617 -21.49 18.08 9.01
N THR A 618 -21.30 16.77 8.84
CA THR A 618 -20.20 16.01 9.43
C THR A 618 -18.86 16.51 8.89
N CYS A 619 -18.72 16.70 7.57
CA CYS A 619 -17.50 17.30 7.02
C CYS A 619 -17.26 18.73 7.55
N SER A 620 -18.30 19.58 7.54
CA SER A 620 -18.22 20.97 8.05
C SER A 620 -17.93 21.07 9.57
N LEU A 621 -18.17 19.99 10.33
CA LEU A 621 -17.78 19.86 11.73
C LEU A 621 -16.29 19.50 11.86
N LEU A 622 -15.81 18.60 11.01
CA LEU A 622 -14.44 18.07 11.01
C LEU A 622 -13.40 19.03 10.43
N ASP A 623 -13.78 19.89 9.48
CA ASP A 623 -12.91 20.93 8.90
C ASP A 623 -12.22 21.82 9.95
N LYS A 624 -12.73 21.84 11.19
CA LYS A 624 -12.21 22.59 12.34
C LYS A 624 -11.07 21.90 13.10
N PHE A 625 -10.76 20.64 12.79
CA PHE A 625 -9.86 19.77 13.58
C PHE A 625 -8.69 19.25 12.73
N PRO A 626 -7.64 20.06 12.48
CA PRO A 626 -6.48 19.70 11.66
C PRO A 626 -5.67 18.51 12.22
N GLU A 627 -5.84 18.15 13.50
CA GLU A 627 -5.28 16.94 14.09
C GLU A 627 -5.78 15.64 13.44
N THR A 628 -6.98 15.66 12.83
CA THR A 628 -7.56 14.53 12.08
C THR A 628 -7.68 14.80 10.59
N THR A 629 -8.18 15.97 10.16
CA THR A 629 -8.30 16.27 8.72
C THR A 629 -6.94 16.43 8.03
N GLY A 630 -5.91 16.84 8.78
CA GLY A 630 -4.51 16.84 8.35
C GLY A 630 -3.75 15.54 8.64
N CYS A 631 -4.41 14.46 9.08
CA CYS A 631 -3.76 13.19 9.39
C CYS A 631 -3.39 12.42 8.11
N ARG A 632 -2.19 12.70 7.58
CA ARG A 632 -1.69 12.11 6.32
C ARG A 632 -1.34 10.61 6.40
N ARG A 633 -1.52 10.00 7.56
CA ARG A 633 -1.40 8.55 7.81
C ARG A 633 -2.71 7.91 8.31
N GLY A 634 -3.81 8.65 8.24
CA GLY A 634 -5.10 8.29 8.81
C GLY A 634 -6.25 8.44 7.82
N GLN A 635 -7.41 7.97 8.25
CA GLN A 635 -8.67 8.03 7.54
C GLN A 635 -9.75 8.62 8.47
N ILE A 636 -10.76 9.25 7.86
CA ILE A 636 -12.02 9.57 8.54
C ILE A 636 -13.13 8.89 7.76
N LYS A 637 -13.78 7.89 8.35
CA LYS A 637 -14.72 7.02 7.64
C LYS A 637 -15.85 6.48 8.54
N TYR A 638 -17.04 6.37 7.98
CA TYR A 638 -18.07 5.50 8.54
C TYR A 638 -17.68 4.04 8.32
N SER A 639 -17.99 3.17 9.28
CA SER A 639 -17.72 1.73 9.21
C SER A 639 -18.95 0.95 9.68
N VAL A 640 -19.56 0.21 8.77
CA VAL A 640 -20.75 -0.63 9.01
C VAL A 640 -20.38 -2.10 8.95
N MET A 641 -20.83 -2.86 9.94
CA MET A 641 -20.49 -4.27 10.09
C MET A 641 -21.74 -5.08 10.44
N HIS A 642 -21.97 -6.18 9.73
CA HIS A 642 -23.20 -6.96 9.79
C HIS A 642 -23.09 -8.19 10.71
N PRO A 643 -24.20 -8.79 11.14
CA PRO A 643 -24.23 -10.05 11.89
C PRO A 643 -23.35 -11.16 11.29
N GLY A 644 -22.67 -11.92 12.15
CA GLY A 644 -21.78 -13.02 11.77
C GLY A 644 -20.40 -12.59 11.29
N THR A 645 -20.06 -11.29 11.37
CA THR A 645 -18.75 -10.79 10.92
C THR A 645 -17.65 -11.02 11.96
N HIS A 646 -16.51 -11.51 11.49
CA HIS A 646 -15.27 -11.59 12.27
C HIS A 646 -14.11 -11.05 11.44
N VAL A 647 -13.31 -10.17 12.07
CA VAL A 647 -12.09 -9.59 11.51
C VAL A 647 -10.91 -10.16 12.28
N TRP A 648 -9.96 -10.75 11.56
CA TRP A 648 -8.78 -11.41 12.11
C TRP A 648 -7.94 -10.50 13.01
N PRO A 649 -7.11 -11.06 13.92
CA PRO A 649 -6.06 -10.31 14.59
C PRO A 649 -5.14 -9.60 13.58
N HIS A 650 -5.08 -8.28 13.63
CA HIS A 650 -4.27 -7.47 12.71
C HIS A 650 -3.70 -6.22 13.40
N THR A 651 -2.76 -5.54 12.73
CA THR A 651 -2.22 -4.24 13.18
C THR A 651 -2.27 -3.24 12.03
N GLY A 652 -2.54 -1.98 12.34
CA GLY A 652 -2.34 -0.86 11.43
C GLY A 652 -0.86 -0.69 11.05
N PRO A 653 -0.58 -0.01 9.93
CA PRO A 653 0.78 0.06 9.36
C PRO A 653 1.77 0.94 10.14
N THR A 654 1.29 1.79 11.06
CA THR A 654 2.10 2.85 11.69
C THR A 654 1.65 3.19 13.12
N ASN A 655 2.60 3.39 14.04
CA ASN A 655 2.32 3.93 15.38
C ASN A 655 2.10 5.46 15.41
N CYS A 656 2.09 6.12 14.24
CA CYS A 656 2.01 7.58 14.14
C CYS A 656 0.58 8.15 14.22
N ARG A 657 -0.42 7.30 14.47
CA ARG A 657 -1.83 7.67 14.61
C ARG A 657 -2.44 7.03 15.86
N LEU A 658 -3.49 7.65 16.38
CA LEU A 658 -4.44 7.00 17.30
C LEU A 658 -5.82 6.97 16.64
N ARG A 659 -6.56 5.89 16.85
CA ARG A 659 -7.86 5.64 16.22
C ARG A 659 -8.99 5.89 17.21
N MET A 660 -9.83 6.88 16.92
CA MET A 660 -11.07 7.12 17.65
C MET A 660 -12.22 6.35 16.99
N HIS A 661 -13.04 5.65 17.77
CA HIS A 661 -14.29 5.01 17.36
C HIS A 661 -15.47 5.63 18.12
N LEU A 662 -16.25 6.48 17.45
CA LEU A 662 -17.54 6.98 17.95
C LEU A 662 -18.64 5.96 17.62
N GLY A 663 -19.39 5.49 18.63
CA GLY A 663 -20.55 4.63 18.40
C GLY A 663 -21.75 5.40 17.83
N LEU A 664 -22.34 4.92 16.73
CA LEU A 664 -23.47 5.57 16.05
C LEU A 664 -24.77 4.75 16.13
N VAL A 665 -24.71 3.45 15.81
CA VAL A 665 -25.79 2.48 16.02
C VAL A 665 -25.16 1.21 16.56
N ILE A 666 -25.36 0.91 17.85
CA ILE A 666 -24.70 -0.19 18.53
C ILE A 666 -25.73 -1.20 19.05
N PRO A 667 -25.74 -2.45 18.54
CA PRO A 667 -26.53 -3.52 19.13
C PRO A 667 -26.13 -3.75 20.60
N LYS A 668 -27.13 -3.91 21.48
CA LYS A 668 -26.93 -4.03 22.95
C LYS A 668 -25.95 -5.12 23.38
N GLU A 669 -25.83 -6.19 22.60
CA GLU A 669 -25.01 -7.36 22.85
C GLU A 669 -24.41 -7.85 21.52
N GLY A 670 -23.29 -8.58 21.57
CA GLY A 670 -22.66 -9.24 20.41
C GLY A 670 -21.60 -8.42 19.66
N CYS A 671 -21.46 -7.11 19.93
CA CYS A 671 -20.43 -6.26 19.29
C CYS A 671 -19.28 -5.96 20.25
N LYS A 672 -18.06 -6.44 19.95
CA LYS A 672 -16.85 -6.21 20.78
C LYS A 672 -15.59 -6.02 19.94
N ILE A 673 -14.59 -5.36 20.51
CA ILE A 673 -13.23 -5.18 19.96
C ILE A 673 -12.19 -5.52 21.03
N ARG A 674 -11.19 -6.33 20.66
CA ARG A 674 -9.97 -6.55 21.45
C ARG A 674 -8.87 -5.63 20.92
N CYS A 675 -8.06 -5.06 21.80
CA CYS A 675 -6.76 -4.46 21.47
C CYS A 675 -5.74 -4.94 22.52
N ALA A 676 -4.66 -5.55 22.06
CA ALA A 676 -3.75 -6.38 22.85
C ALA A 676 -4.50 -7.41 23.72
N ASN A 677 -4.41 -7.30 25.04
CA ASN A 677 -5.05 -8.17 26.03
C ASN A 677 -6.42 -7.66 26.52
N GLU A 678 -6.80 -6.41 26.24
CA GLU A 678 -8.04 -5.80 26.71
C GLU A 678 -9.15 -5.87 25.67
N THR A 679 -10.36 -6.29 26.07
CA THR A 679 -11.56 -6.30 25.20
C THR A 679 -12.60 -5.31 25.71
N LYS A 680 -13.17 -4.50 24.79
CA LYS A 680 -14.14 -3.44 25.09
C LYS A 680 -15.31 -3.45 24.11
N THR A 681 -16.40 -2.80 24.50
CA THR A 681 -17.63 -2.64 23.72
C THR A 681 -17.84 -1.16 23.39
N TRP A 682 -18.46 -0.86 22.26
CA TRP A 682 -18.88 0.51 21.93
C TRP A 682 -20.16 0.89 22.68
N GLU A 683 -20.38 2.20 22.83
CA GLU A 683 -21.64 2.79 23.33
C GLU A 683 -22.09 3.89 22.36
N GLU A 684 -23.41 4.07 22.18
CA GLU A 684 -23.93 5.11 21.28
C GLU A 684 -23.64 6.52 21.81
N GLY A 685 -23.06 7.36 20.95
CA GLY A 685 -22.64 8.71 21.29
C GLY A 685 -21.35 8.78 22.14
N LYS A 686 -20.62 7.67 22.27
CA LYS A 686 -19.35 7.61 23.02
C LYS A 686 -18.15 7.25 22.16
N VAL A 687 -17.01 7.81 22.52
CA VAL A 687 -15.72 7.60 21.84
C VAL A 687 -14.84 6.61 22.61
N LEU A 688 -14.52 5.48 22.00
CA LEU A 688 -13.35 4.68 22.36
C LEU A 688 -12.11 5.23 21.63
N ILE A 689 -10.93 5.18 22.24
CA ILE A 689 -9.65 5.51 21.58
C ILE A 689 -8.65 4.39 21.83
N PHE A 690 -8.01 3.92 20.76
CA PHE A 690 -6.96 2.89 20.82
C PHE A 690 -5.82 3.22 19.84
N ASP A 691 -4.65 2.67 20.10
CA ASP A 691 -3.54 2.67 19.15
C ASP A 691 -3.73 1.44 18.24
N ASP A 692 -4.09 1.67 16.97
CA ASP A 692 -4.36 0.58 16.03
C ASP A 692 -3.09 -0.12 15.53
N SER A 693 -1.89 0.38 15.87
CA SER A 693 -0.62 -0.34 15.64
C SER A 693 -0.41 -1.56 16.57
N PHE A 694 -1.19 -1.66 17.65
CA PHE A 694 -1.30 -2.86 18.47
C PHE A 694 -2.25 -3.88 17.81
N GLU A 695 -2.03 -5.17 18.11
CA GLU A 695 -2.89 -6.24 17.60
C GLU A 695 -4.34 -6.05 18.08
N HIS A 696 -5.26 -5.92 17.14
CA HIS A 696 -6.68 -5.79 17.41
C HIS A 696 -7.54 -6.74 16.56
N GLU A 697 -8.70 -7.09 17.08
CA GLU A 697 -9.58 -8.17 16.59
C GLU A 697 -11.03 -7.79 16.89
N VAL A 698 -11.96 -8.08 15.96
CA VAL A 698 -13.33 -7.54 16.02
C VAL A 698 -14.38 -8.60 15.70
N TRP A 699 -15.43 -8.65 16.52
CA TRP A 699 -16.57 -9.57 16.36
C TRP A 699 -17.89 -8.82 16.30
N GLN A 700 -18.80 -9.34 15.48
CA GLN A 700 -20.16 -8.86 15.28
C GLN A 700 -21.12 -10.05 15.34
N ASP A 701 -21.38 -10.52 16.56
CA ASP A 701 -22.25 -11.65 16.88
C ASP A 701 -23.71 -11.20 17.16
N ALA A 702 -24.08 -9.97 16.79
CA ALA A 702 -25.39 -9.38 17.08
C ALA A 702 -26.46 -9.77 16.03
N LYS A 703 -27.70 -9.29 16.23
CA LYS A 703 -28.85 -9.56 15.33
C LYS A 703 -29.18 -8.45 14.34
N SER A 704 -28.43 -7.35 14.37
CA SER A 704 -28.58 -6.19 13.49
C SER A 704 -27.19 -5.62 13.16
N PHE A 705 -27.10 -4.70 12.19
CA PHE A 705 -25.84 -4.04 11.87
C PHE A 705 -25.30 -3.20 13.04
N ARG A 706 -23.99 -2.94 13.01
CA ARG A 706 -23.28 -2.03 13.92
C ARG A 706 -22.60 -0.94 13.09
N LEU A 707 -23.03 0.30 13.29
CA LEU A 707 -22.45 1.48 12.65
C LEU A 707 -21.57 2.25 13.65
N ILE A 708 -20.34 2.53 13.25
CA ILE A 708 -19.39 3.40 13.99
C ILE A 708 -18.82 4.46 13.05
N PHE A 709 -18.32 5.54 13.63
CA PHE A 709 -17.52 6.55 12.92
C PHE A 709 -16.07 6.47 13.39
N ILE A 710 -15.16 6.26 12.44
CA ILE A 710 -13.72 6.14 12.65
C ILE A 710 -13.08 7.49 12.34
N VAL A 711 -12.32 8.01 13.30
CA VAL A 711 -11.61 9.30 13.18
C VAL A 711 -10.17 9.07 13.63
N ASP A 712 -9.24 8.96 12.67
CA ASP A 712 -7.82 8.85 12.98
C ASP A 712 -7.22 10.23 13.27
N VAL A 713 -6.49 10.37 14.37
CA VAL A 713 -5.70 11.56 14.71
C VAL A 713 -4.21 11.26 14.61
N TRP A 714 -3.38 12.27 14.40
CA TRP A 714 -1.94 12.16 14.66
C TRP A 714 -1.68 11.70 16.10
N HIS A 715 -0.65 10.88 16.33
CA HIS A 715 -0.19 10.59 17.69
C HIS A 715 0.21 11.90 18.40
N PRO A 716 -0.25 12.16 19.64
CA PRO A 716 -0.17 13.48 20.27
C PRO A 716 1.26 14.01 20.42
N GLU A 717 2.23 13.13 20.64
CA GLU A 717 3.65 13.48 20.85
C GLU A 717 4.41 13.79 19.55
N LEU A 718 3.80 13.58 18.37
CA LEU A 718 4.40 14.01 17.11
C LEU A 718 4.43 15.54 17.03
N THR A 719 5.62 16.10 16.83
CA THR A 719 5.83 17.53 16.60
C THR A 719 5.15 18.00 15.30
N PRO A 720 4.80 19.30 15.18
CA PRO A 720 4.26 19.86 13.93
C PRO A 720 5.12 19.55 12.71
N GLN A 721 6.46 19.62 12.85
CA GLN A 721 7.38 19.31 11.77
C GLN A 721 7.28 17.85 11.31
N GLN A 722 7.15 16.88 12.23
CA GLN A 722 6.92 15.48 11.86
C GLN A 722 5.56 15.28 11.17
N ARG A 723 4.50 15.93 11.66
CA ARG A 723 3.16 15.89 11.04
C ARG A 723 3.17 16.47 9.61
N LEU A 724 4.06 17.41 9.31
CA LEU A 724 4.28 17.95 7.96
C LEU A 724 5.21 17.08 7.09
N SER A 725 6.28 16.51 7.65
CA SER A 725 7.36 15.88 6.86
C SER A 725 7.28 14.36 6.69
N LEU A 726 6.54 13.63 7.54
CA LEU A 726 6.40 12.17 7.39
C LEU A 726 5.72 11.81 6.06
N PRO A 727 6.13 10.75 5.34
CA PRO A 727 5.41 10.30 4.15
C PRO A 727 4.02 9.78 4.52
N ALA A 728 3.07 9.94 3.60
CA ALA A 728 1.68 9.50 3.75
C ALA A 728 1.56 7.96 3.71
N ILE A 729 0.49 7.45 4.31
CA ILE A 729 0.10 6.02 4.35
C ILE A 729 -1.43 5.95 4.31
#